data_AF-A0A961VDV0-F1
#
_entry.id   AF-A0A961VDV0-F1
#
_cell.length_a   1.000
_cell.length_b   1.000
_cell.length_c   1.000
_cell.angle_alpha   90.00
_cell.angle_beta   90.00
_cell.angle_gamma   90.00
#
_symmetry.space_group_name_H-M   'P 1'
#
loop_
_entity.id
_entity.type
_entity.pdbx_description
1 polymer ?
#
loop_
_entity_poly.entity_id
_entity_poly.type
_entity_poly.pdbx_seq_one_letter_code
_entity_poly.pdbx_strand_id
1 'polypeptide(L)'
;MAKRNGRGTSGNERIEPHMGKAASGGSLDIRLSAEDRPGGAPKGAKATRAKAAKPAKTRTKSSARRSAKSDRPQRSTLGRIVRFSVYWGSVAAVWAVLAVGAVIGYYAYKLPQSANLEIPARPPSIEVVAVDGTILAERGKMRGHAVSLRDLPPILPQAVIATEDSRFYSHFGIDPIGLVRAVVTNLRAGGVVQGGSTITQQLAKNMFLKPERTIERKIQEALLSIWLERRFTKDEILEMYLNRVYLGAGTHGVEAASQRYFGKSARDITLPEAAILAGLLKAPSRYAPTTNPKGAAERARVVLSRMVDEGYITENQGTHAAALPARVAQPTLASAGYVADWVADQVQSYIGEIKQDVIVDTTIDANLQKFAEQAVVSVMADAGARKGVKQSALVAIDGIGAVRALVGGVNYQASQYNRAVTAKRQPGSAFKPFVYLAALDIGLTPDTLRIDGPTKINGWAPKNYSGDFLGPVNLSYGLSHSLNTISARLTNEVGPDAVVQAAHRMGITSDIEPNPSIALGTSEVTPLELTAAYVPFANGGHGILPYVINSIRTRDGKVLYQRSGSGPGQVLDAAEVGEMNYMLAKVVSEGTGKAAQLKTWPAAGKTGTSQSYKDAWFVGFTANLTAGVWVGNDDGAVTKKATGGSVPALIWKAFMEKAHEGLPPQPLPGQYTPAPENPEAVGDDLPWLNDGQQREAAVQAPAQPVPQVYDMQPVEPQPRRLRAPGFLRRIFGG
;
A
#
# COMPACT_ATOMS: atom_id res chain seq x y z
N MET A 1 -41.14 -46.49 10.36
CA MET A 1 -42.20 -45.57 9.90
C MET A 1 -41.60 -44.18 9.66
N ALA A 2 -41.87 -43.63 8.47
CA ALA A 2 -41.80 -42.23 8.01
C ALA A 2 -40.54 -41.32 8.18
N LYS A 3 -40.13 -40.75 7.03
CA LYS A 3 -39.07 -39.77 6.71
C LYS A 3 -39.37 -38.33 7.16
N ARG A 4 -38.34 -37.47 7.21
CA ARG A 4 -38.40 -36.09 6.66
C ARG A 4 -37.03 -35.48 6.31
N ASN A 5 -36.98 -34.87 5.13
CA ASN A 5 -35.90 -34.08 4.50
C ASN A 5 -36.28 -32.59 4.48
N GLY A 6 -35.31 -31.67 4.35
CA GLY A 6 -35.56 -30.32 3.81
C GLY A 6 -34.42 -29.32 3.97
N ARG A 7 -33.75 -28.97 2.85
CA ARG A 7 -32.81 -27.84 2.67
C ARG A 7 -33.56 -26.58 2.20
N GLY A 8 -33.03 -25.40 2.51
CA GLY A 8 -33.41 -24.12 1.89
C GLY A 8 -32.29 -23.08 1.98
N THR A 9 -31.97 -22.46 0.85
CA THR A 9 -30.99 -21.38 0.62
C THR A 9 -31.64 -20.00 0.74
N SER A 10 -30.96 -18.99 1.29
CA SER A 10 -31.38 -17.57 1.22
C SER A 10 -30.29 -16.67 0.62
N GLY A 11 -30.71 -15.82 -0.32
CA GLY A 11 -29.93 -14.73 -0.90
C GLY A 11 -29.99 -13.47 -0.05
N ASN A 12 -29.00 -12.59 -0.19
CA ASN A 12 -28.85 -11.37 0.60
C ASN A 12 -28.97 -10.14 -0.31
N GLU A 13 -30.07 -9.39 -0.16
CA GLU A 13 -30.30 -8.07 -0.75
C GLU A 13 -29.54 -6.98 0.03
N ARG A 14 -29.08 -5.96 -0.69
CA ARG A 14 -28.32 -4.82 -0.15
C ARG A 14 -29.22 -3.60 -0.09
N ILE A 15 -29.30 -3.00 1.10
CA ILE A 15 -30.10 -1.80 1.45
C ILE A 15 -29.26 -0.55 1.18
N GLU A 16 -29.83 0.48 0.56
CA GLU A 16 -29.26 1.83 0.47
C GLU A 16 -30.03 2.84 1.35
N PRO A 17 -29.37 3.90 1.86
CA PRO A 17 -30.00 4.89 2.74
C PRO A 17 -30.62 6.08 1.99
N HIS A 18 -31.80 6.52 2.46
CA HIS A 18 -32.44 7.78 2.08
C HIS A 18 -31.99 8.93 2.99
N MET A 19 -31.76 10.11 2.41
CA MET A 19 -31.66 11.39 3.11
C MET A 19 -32.67 12.38 2.51
N GLY A 20 -33.43 13.02 3.39
CA GLY A 20 -34.59 13.86 3.09
C GLY A 20 -34.28 15.31 2.73
N LYS A 21 -35.32 15.96 2.19
CA LYS A 21 -35.39 17.36 1.73
C LYS A 21 -35.45 18.37 2.89
N ALA A 22 -34.96 19.58 2.64
CA ALA A 22 -35.48 20.83 3.19
C ALA A 22 -35.38 21.96 2.14
N ALA A 23 -36.24 22.97 2.28
CA ALA A 23 -36.81 23.80 1.22
C ALA A 23 -36.40 25.29 1.25
N SER A 24 -36.97 26.05 0.30
CA SER A 24 -37.09 27.53 0.14
C SER A 24 -36.01 28.22 -0.70
N GLY A 25 -36.30 29.14 -1.64
CA GLY A 25 -37.58 29.68 -2.12
C GLY A 25 -37.41 30.63 -3.33
N GLY A 26 -38.51 30.82 -4.07
CA GLY A 26 -38.87 31.98 -4.94
C GLY A 26 -37.97 32.35 -6.13
N SER A 27 -38.44 32.85 -7.28
CA SER A 27 -39.75 33.07 -7.90
C SER A 27 -39.47 33.75 -9.24
N LEU A 28 -40.10 33.32 -10.34
CA LEU A 28 -40.88 34.20 -11.24
C LEU A 28 -41.40 33.41 -12.46
N ASP A 29 -42.72 33.18 -12.41
CA ASP A 29 -43.61 32.75 -13.47
C ASP A 29 -43.79 33.85 -14.54
N ILE A 30 -43.93 33.46 -15.80
CA ILE A 30 -45.00 33.99 -16.67
C ILE A 30 -45.63 32.80 -17.41
N ARG A 31 -46.92 32.59 -17.16
CA ARG A 31 -47.80 31.58 -17.75
C ARG A 31 -48.50 32.14 -18.98
N LEU A 32 -48.82 31.28 -19.95
CA LEU A 32 -50.21 30.83 -20.20
C LEU A 32 -50.25 29.68 -21.23
N SER A 33 -51.33 28.92 -21.13
CA SER A 33 -51.50 27.53 -21.49
C SER A 33 -52.52 27.31 -22.61
N ALA A 34 -52.42 26.12 -23.23
CA ALA A 34 -53.47 25.16 -23.54
C ALA A 34 -54.88 25.65 -23.99
N GLU A 35 -55.22 25.23 -25.22
CA GLU A 35 -56.49 24.57 -25.55
C GLU A 35 -57.77 25.42 -25.69
N ASP A 36 -57.85 26.15 -26.80
CA ASP A 36 -59.09 26.22 -27.60
C ASP A 36 -59.18 25.00 -28.53
N ARG A 37 -59.57 23.87 -27.92
CA ARG A 37 -60.60 22.86 -28.30
C ARG A 37 -61.15 22.77 -29.75
N PRO A 38 -61.89 21.68 -30.14
CA PRO A 38 -62.08 20.35 -29.53
C PRO A 38 -62.25 19.13 -30.49
N GLY A 39 -62.20 17.92 -29.89
CA GLY A 39 -63.12 16.78 -30.17
C GLY A 39 -62.63 15.69 -31.14
N GLY A 40 -62.79 14.38 -30.93
CA GLY A 40 -63.39 13.58 -29.86
C GLY A 40 -63.71 12.16 -30.37
N ALA A 41 -63.02 11.14 -29.81
CA ALA A 41 -63.45 9.76 -29.53
C ALA A 41 -64.00 8.76 -30.62
N PRO A 42 -63.99 7.43 -30.34
CA PRO A 42 -63.66 6.36 -31.31
C PRO A 42 -64.72 5.25 -31.50
N LYS A 43 -64.44 4.25 -32.35
CA LYS A 43 -64.92 2.82 -32.42
C LYS A 43 -64.41 2.20 -33.75
N GLY A 44 -64.07 0.92 -33.97
CA GLY A 44 -64.30 -0.33 -33.26
C GLY A 44 -64.89 -1.39 -34.22
N ALA A 45 -64.06 -2.39 -34.61
CA ALA A 45 -64.39 -3.78 -35.00
C ALA A 45 -64.65 -4.23 -36.47
N LYS A 46 -63.85 -5.26 -36.86
CA LYS A 46 -64.11 -6.54 -37.59
C LYS A 46 -64.50 -6.51 -39.08
N ALA A 47 -63.63 -7.05 -39.97
CA ALA A 47 -63.55 -8.43 -40.53
C ALA A 47 -64.44 -8.57 -41.81
N THR A 48 -63.99 -9.09 -42.96
CA THR A 48 -63.61 -10.48 -43.26
C THR A 48 -63.02 -10.68 -44.69
N ARG A 49 -62.07 -11.63 -44.81
CA ARG A 49 -61.83 -12.66 -45.87
C ARG A 49 -62.14 -12.38 -47.37
N ALA A 50 -61.14 -12.57 -48.25
CA ALA A 50 -60.92 -13.80 -49.07
C ALA A 50 -60.30 -13.58 -50.48
N LYS A 51 -59.17 -14.30 -50.71
CA LYS A 51 -58.68 -15.07 -51.88
C LYS A 51 -58.98 -14.67 -53.36
N ALA A 52 -57.85 -14.66 -54.11
CA ALA A 52 -57.56 -15.31 -55.41
C ALA A 52 -58.32 -14.80 -56.67
N ALA A 53 -57.86 -14.88 -57.91
CA ALA A 53 -56.75 -15.53 -58.59
C ALA A 53 -56.47 -14.77 -59.91
N LYS A 54 -55.29 -14.97 -60.52
CA LYS A 54 -55.01 -14.62 -61.94
C LYS A 54 -55.81 -15.54 -62.88
N PRO A 55 -55.96 -15.16 -64.17
CA PRO A 55 -55.25 -15.95 -65.17
C PRO A 55 -54.68 -15.13 -66.34
N ALA A 56 -54.17 -15.89 -67.31
CA ALA A 56 -53.07 -15.64 -68.22
C ALA A 56 -53.51 -15.37 -69.68
N LYS A 57 -52.57 -14.80 -70.47
CA LYS A 57 -52.22 -15.10 -71.89
C LYS A 57 -53.33 -14.95 -72.96
N THR A 58 -53.11 -14.65 -74.24
CA THR A 58 -51.95 -14.59 -75.16
C THR A 58 -52.40 -13.94 -76.48
N ARG A 59 -51.47 -13.25 -77.19
CA ARG A 59 -51.23 -13.18 -78.67
C ARG A 59 -52.43 -12.78 -79.59
N THR A 60 -52.27 -12.07 -80.71
CA THR A 60 -51.27 -12.16 -81.79
C THR A 60 -51.50 -11.03 -82.81
N LYS A 61 -50.41 -10.56 -83.48
CA LYS A 61 -50.26 -10.13 -84.92
C LYS A 61 -51.25 -9.07 -85.48
N SER A 62 -50.97 -8.26 -86.50
CA SER A 62 -49.83 -7.78 -87.30
C SER A 62 -50.47 -6.91 -88.39
N SER A 63 -49.93 -5.76 -88.76
CA SER A 63 -49.91 -5.32 -90.18
C SER A 63 -49.00 -4.10 -90.36
N ALA A 64 -48.38 -4.06 -91.53
CA ALA A 64 -47.39 -3.09 -91.97
C ALA A 64 -48.01 -2.11 -92.98
N ARG A 65 -47.55 -0.85 -93.02
CA ARG A 65 -46.89 -0.21 -94.19
C ARG A 65 -46.70 1.31 -94.06
N ARG A 66 -45.42 1.70 -94.22
CA ARG A 66 -44.81 2.74 -95.10
C ARG A 66 -45.09 4.26 -94.96
N SER A 67 -43.95 4.95 -94.88
CA SER A 67 -43.54 6.27 -95.46
C SER A 67 -43.91 7.52 -94.66
N ALA A 68 -43.11 8.58 -94.55
CA ALA A 68 -41.70 8.86 -94.86
C ALA A 68 -41.28 10.16 -94.11
N LYS A 69 -40.00 10.21 -93.70
CA LYS A 69 -39.13 11.34 -93.27
C LYS A 69 -39.69 12.75 -93.03
N SER A 70 -39.32 13.33 -91.86
CA SER A 70 -38.48 14.54 -91.84
C SER A 70 -37.64 14.62 -90.54
N ASP A 71 -36.37 14.99 -90.70
CA ASP A 71 -35.32 15.03 -89.68
C ASP A 71 -35.40 16.24 -88.75
N ARG A 72 -35.34 16.03 -87.42
CA ARG A 72 -34.67 16.95 -86.46
C ARG A 72 -34.08 16.15 -85.28
N PRO A 73 -32.84 16.41 -84.86
CA PRO A 73 -32.18 15.61 -83.82
C PRO A 73 -32.63 16.05 -82.42
N GLN A 74 -33.28 15.15 -81.67
CA GLN A 74 -33.49 15.31 -80.24
C GLN A 74 -32.16 15.11 -79.50
N ARG A 75 -31.61 16.21 -78.97
CA ARG A 75 -30.52 16.19 -77.98
C ARG A 75 -30.98 15.42 -76.74
N SER A 76 -30.23 14.40 -76.35
CA SER A 76 -30.55 13.50 -75.23
C SER A 76 -30.57 14.23 -73.87
N THR A 77 -31.73 14.25 -73.24
CA THR A 77 -31.97 14.77 -71.87
C THR A 77 -31.21 13.98 -70.80
N LEU A 78 -30.83 12.73 -71.09
CA LEU A 78 -30.09 11.85 -70.18
C LEU A 78 -28.65 12.31 -69.92
N GLY A 79 -27.96 12.85 -70.93
CA GLY A 79 -26.58 13.35 -70.79
C GLY A 79 -26.48 14.63 -69.97
N ARG A 80 -27.57 15.40 -69.88
CA ARG A 80 -27.64 16.64 -69.09
C ARG A 80 -27.82 16.34 -67.60
N ILE A 81 -28.58 15.31 -67.25
CA ILE A 81 -28.78 14.86 -65.85
C ILE A 81 -27.49 14.27 -65.27
N VAL A 82 -26.77 13.45 -66.03
CA VAL A 82 -25.49 12.88 -65.59
C VAL A 82 -24.44 13.98 -65.38
N ARG A 83 -24.32 14.94 -66.32
CA ARG A 83 -23.39 16.08 -66.16
C ARG A 83 -23.78 16.99 -65.00
N PHE A 84 -25.07 17.19 -64.75
CA PHE A 84 -25.58 17.96 -63.62
C PHE A 84 -25.25 17.27 -62.28
N SER A 85 -25.44 15.96 -62.18
CA SER A 85 -25.09 15.19 -60.97
C SER A 85 -23.58 15.15 -60.70
N VAL A 86 -22.74 15.05 -61.74
CA VAL A 86 -21.27 15.10 -61.60
C VAL A 86 -20.80 16.50 -61.21
N TYR A 87 -21.38 17.55 -61.79
CA TYR A 87 -21.06 18.94 -61.44
C TYR A 87 -21.48 19.28 -60.00
N TRP A 88 -22.72 18.99 -59.61
CA TRP A 88 -23.16 19.24 -58.24
C TRP A 88 -22.50 18.32 -57.22
N GLY A 89 -22.13 17.08 -57.62
CA GLY A 89 -21.31 16.19 -56.79
C GLY A 89 -19.91 16.74 -56.55
N SER A 90 -19.27 17.33 -57.55
CA SER A 90 -17.95 17.97 -57.41
C SER A 90 -18.01 19.27 -56.62
N VAL A 91 -19.05 20.10 -56.82
CA VAL A 91 -19.30 21.29 -55.99
C VAL A 91 -19.53 20.90 -54.53
N ALA A 92 -20.34 19.88 -54.26
CA ALA A 92 -20.56 19.37 -52.91
C ALA A 92 -19.27 18.83 -52.27
N ALA A 93 -18.40 18.17 -53.05
CA ALA A 93 -17.10 17.70 -52.58
C ALA A 93 -16.17 18.87 -52.18
N VAL A 94 -16.12 19.94 -52.98
CA VAL A 94 -15.32 21.14 -52.66
C VAL A 94 -15.82 21.81 -51.38
N TRP A 95 -17.13 21.98 -51.24
CA TRP A 95 -17.72 22.54 -50.01
C TRP A 95 -17.50 21.63 -48.80
N ALA A 96 -17.53 20.31 -48.97
CA ALA A 96 -17.19 19.37 -47.90
C ALA A 96 -15.72 19.51 -47.46
N VAL A 97 -14.79 19.67 -48.41
CA VAL A 97 -13.37 19.91 -48.10
C VAL A 97 -13.18 21.24 -47.36
N LEU A 98 -13.83 22.32 -47.81
CA LEU A 98 -13.77 23.62 -47.13
C LEU A 98 -14.37 23.56 -45.72
N ALA A 99 -15.51 22.87 -45.55
CA ALA A 99 -16.14 22.68 -44.26
C ALA A 99 -15.24 21.86 -43.31
N VAL A 100 -14.64 20.78 -43.79
CA VAL A 100 -13.66 19.99 -43.03
C VAL A 100 -12.43 20.84 -42.67
N GLY A 101 -11.92 21.63 -43.62
CA GLY A 101 -10.82 22.56 -43.39
C GLY A 101 -11.13 23.62 -42.33
N ALA A 102 -12.32 24.21 -42.36
CA ALA A 102 -12.77 25.20 -41.38
C ALA A 102 -12.94 24.56 -39.99
N VAL A 103 -13.48 23.35 -39.91
CA VAL A 103 -13.59 22.58 -38.66
C VAL A 103 -12.20 22.26 -38.09
N ILE A 104 -11.28 21.80 -38.93
CA ILE A 104 -9.89 21.54 -38.53
C ILE A 104 -9.22 22.82 -38.05
N GLY A 105 -9.36 23.93 -38.79
CA GLY A 105 -8.81 25.24 -38.42
C GLY A 105 -9.36 25.77 -37.10
N TYR A 106 -10.67 25.64 -36.87
CA TYR A 106 -11.32 26.02 -35.62
C TYR A 106 -10.79 25.22 -34.42
N TYR A 107 -10.68 23.89 -34.55
CA TYR A 107 -10.14 23.06 -33.48
C TYR A 107 -8.63 23.21 -33.31
N ALA A 108 -7.88 23.48 -34.38
CA ALA A 108 -6.47 23.81 -34.31
C ALA A 108 -6.22 25.13 -33.57
N TYR A 109 -7.09 26.14 -33.76
CA TYR A 109 -7.05 27.39 -32.99
C TYR A 109 -7.40 27.20 -31.52
N LYS A 110 -8.32 26.26 -31.22
CA LYS A 110 -8.69 25.85 -29.86
C LYS A 110 -7.67 24.94 -29.17
N LEU A 111 -6.70 24.38 -29.89
CA LEU A 111 -5.58 23.71 -29.23
C LEU A 111 -4.87 24.75 -28.35
N PRO A 112 -4.42 24.39 -27.14
CA PRO A 112 -3.73 25.32 -26.25
C PRO A 112 -2.57 25.97 -27.01
N GLN A 113 -2.66 27.28 -27.24
CA GLN A 113 -1.61 28.02 -27.93
C GLN A 113 -0.36 28.05 -27.05
N SER A 114 0.63 27.24 -27.42
CA SER A 114 2.07 27.48 -27.21
C SER A 114 2.49 28.12 -25.87
N ALA A 115 2.08 27.53 -24.74
CA ALA A 115 3.05 27.32 -23.67
C ALA A 115 3.68 25.97 -24.00
N ASN A 116 4.92 25.98 -24.51
CA ASN A 116 5.73 24.81 -24.89
C ASN A 116 5.02 23.46 -24.68
N LEU A 117 4.48 22.86 -25.75
CA LEU A 117 4.02 21.47 -25.75
C LEU A 117 5.25 20.56 -25.54
N GLU A 118 5.78 20.59 -24.34
CA GLU A 118 6.82 19.70 -23.86
C GLU A 118 6.16 18.35 -23.60
N ILE A 119 6.86 17.29 -23.98
CA ILE A 119 6.46 15.95 -23.60
C ILE A 119 6.43 15.92 -22.07
N PRO A 120 5.27 15.62 -21.44
CA PRO A 120 5.23 15.48 -20.00
C PRO A 120 6.25 14.42 -19.60
N ALA A 121 7.18 14.79 -18.71
CA ALA A 121 8.15 13.86 -18.18
C ALA A 121 7.41 12.63 -17.63
N ARG A 122 8.02 11.46 -17.79
CA ARG A 122 7.48 10.25 -17.20
C ARG A 122 7.43 10.45 -15.68
N PRO A 123 6.29 10.20 -15.02
CA PRO A 123 6.23 10.23 -13.56
C PRO A 123 7.31 9.33 -12.97
N PRO A 124 8.10 9.84 -12.01
CA PRO A 124 9.25 9.10 -11.50
C PRO A 124 8.82 7.87 -10.69
N SER A 125 9.69 6.88 -10.66
CA SER A 125 9.57 5.70 -9.80
C SER A 125 10.58 5.70 -8.65
N ILE A 126 10.22 4.97 -7.60
CA ILE A 126 11.04 4.71 -6.42
C ILE A 126 11.31 3.21 -6.43
N GLU A 127 12.55 2.84 -6.65
CA GLU A 127 13.03 1.47 -6.54
C GLU A 127 13.55 1.23 -5.12
N VAL A 128 12.98 0.26 -4.41
CA VAL A 128 13.34 -0.06 -3.03
C VAL A 128 14.20 -1.31 -3.05
N VAL A 129 15.42 -1.20 -2.54
CA VAL A 129 16.47 -2.23 -2.69
C VAL A 129 16.94 -2.70 -1.31
N ALA A 130 17.14 -4.02 -1.16
CA ALA A 130 17.66 -4.65 0.04
C ALA A 130 19.19 -4.47 0.17
N VAL A 131 19.75 -4.91 1.31
CA VAL A 131 21.19 -4.82 1.60
C VAL A 131 22.06 -5.57 0.58
N ASP A 132 21.55 -6.67 0.02
CA ASP A 132 22.24 -7.50 -0.98
C ASP A 132 22.07 -7.00 -2.43
N GLY A 133 21.38 -5.87 -2.63
CA GLY A 133 21.05 -5.34 -3.95
C GLY A 133 19.77 -5.93 -4.56
N THR A 134 19.07 -6.83 -3.87
CA THR A 134 17.79 -7.38 -4.34
C THR A 134 16.72 -6.30 -4.38
N ILE A 135 16.03 -6.16 -5.51
CA ILE A 135 14.88 -5.24 -5.63
C ILE A 135 13.70 -5.81 -4.84
N LEU A 136 13.34 -5.13 -3.75
CA LEU A 136 12.23 -5.51 -2.89
C LEU A 136 10.90 -5.12 -3.51
N ALA A 137 10.80 -3.89 -4.01
CA ALA A 137 9.63 -3.43 -4.73
C ALA A 137 9.90 -2.13 -5.50
N GLU A 138 8.96 -1.79 -6.38
CA GLU A 138 8.94 -0.50 -7.06
C GLU A 138 7.62 0.26 -6.78
N ARG A 139 7.73 1.58 -6.57
CA ARG A 139 6.62 2.51 -6.32
C ARG A 139 6.65 3.65 -7.32
N GLY A 140 5.51 4.31 -7.51
CA GLY A 140 5.33 5.37 -8.51
C GLY A 140 4.22 5.05 -9.52
N LYS A 141 3.77 6.07 -10.26
CA LYS A 141 2.65 5.94 -11.22
C LYS A 141 3.00 5.05 -12.42
N MET A 142 4.28 4.89 -12.71
CA MET A 142 4.79 4.11 -13.83
C MET A 142 5.91 3.21 -13.30
N ARG A 143 5.61 1.94 -13.01
CA ARG A 143 6.59 0.92 -12.63
C ARG A 143 7.48 0.53 -13.83
N GLY A 144 8.64 -0.09 -13.59
CA GLY A 144 9.66 -0.53 -14.54
C GLY A 144 10.43 0.62 -15.18
N HIS A 145 11.71 0.49 -15.47
CA HIS A 145 12.46 1.57 -16.14
C HIS A 145 11.92 1.88 -17.54
N ALA A 146 12.26 3.05 -18.07
CA ALA A 146 12.10 3.28 -19.51
C ALA A 146 13.05 2.33 -20.25
N VAL A 147 12.50 1.51 -21.14
CA VAL A 147 13.26 0.57 -21.97
C VAL A 147 13.38 1.15 -23.36
N SER A 148 14.60 1.19 -23.90
CA SER A 148 14.79 1.63 -25.28
C SER A 148 14.25 0.57 -26.24
N LEU A 149 13.69 1.02 -27.37
CA LEU A 149 13.20 0.13 -28.42
C LEU A 149 14.30 -0.83 -28.92
N ARG A 150 15.57 -0.40 -28.89
CA ARG A 150 16.72 -1.20 -29.31
C ARG A 150 17.07 -2.34 -28.35
N ASP A 151 16.71 -2.20 -27.07
CA ASP A 151 16.93 -3.22 -26.05
C ASP A 151 15.82 -4.29 -26.08
N LEU A 152 14.70 -4.02 -26.75
CA LEU A 152 13.56 -4.94 -26.80
C LEU A 152 13.77 -5.99 -27.89
N PRO A 153 13.36 -7.24 -27.64
CA PRO A 153 13.35 -8.25 -28.68
C PRO A 153 12.36 -7.85 -29.78
N PRO A 154 12.72 -7.93 -31.08
CA PRO A 154 11.91 -7.42 -32.18
C PRO A 154 10.48 -7.95 -32.20
N ILE A 155 10.26 -9.15 -31.67
CA ILE A 155 8.95 -9.80 -31.60
C ILE A 155 7.89 -8.98 -30.84
N LEU A 156 8.29 -8.16 -29.86
CA LEU A 156 7.34 -7.43 -29.02
C LEU A 156 6.83 -6.17 -29.73
N PRO A 157 7.72 -5.27 -30.23
CA PRO A 157 7.29 -4.18 -31.10
C PRO A 157 6.49 -4.67 -32.31
N GLN A 158 6.92 -5.77 -32.96
CA GLN A 158 6.22 -6.36 -34.09
C GLN A 158 4.82 -6.87 -33.73
N ALA A 159 4.65 -7.52 -32.58
CA ALA A 159 3.34 -7.97 -32.11
C ALA A 159 2.36 -6.80 -31.92
N VAL A 160 2.86 -5.68 -31.37
CA VAL A 160 2.08 -4.46 -31.17
C VAL A 160 1.74 -3.82 -32.52
N ILE A 161 2.71 -3.67 -33.42
CA ILE A 161 2.49 -3.12 -34.77
C ILE A 161 1.46 -3.96 -35.54
N ALA A 162 1.63 -5.28 -35.59
CA ALA A 162 0.75 -6.19 -36.32
C ALA A 162 -0.72 -6.11 -35.85
N THR A 163 -0.92 -5.83 -34.55
CA THR A 163 -2.26 -5.84 -33.94
C THR A 163 -2.92 -4.47 -33.93
N GLU A 164 -2.17 -3.41 -33.61
CA GLU A 164 -2.70 -2.07 -33.40
C GLU A 164 -2.62 -1.20 -34.66
N ASP A 165 -1.55 -1.32 -35.46
CA ASP A 165 -1.28 -0.43 -36.58
C ASP A 165 -0.28 -1.04 -37.58
N SER A 166 -0.73 -1.98 -38.42
CA SER A 166 0.19 -2.77 -39.25
C SER A 166 0.96 -1.98 -40.30
N ARG A 167 0.52 -0.75 -40.60
CA ARG A 167 1.20 0.17 -41.52
C ARG A 167 1.83 1.36 -40.81
N PHE A 168 2.15 1.19 -39.53
CA PHE A 168 2.74 2.22 -38.68
C PHE A 168 3.89 2.97 -39.36
N TYR A 169 4.81 2.28 -40.02
CA TYR A 169 5.96 2.91 -40.70
C TYR A 169 5.62 3.55 -42.07
N SER A 170 4.45 3.27 -42.64
CA SER A 170 4.08 3.71 -44.00
C SER A 170 3.15 4.91 -44.04
N HIS A 171 2.51 5.28 -42.93
CA HIS A 171 1.62 6.44 -42.84
C HIS A 171 2.23 7.55 -41.96
N PHE A 172 1.61 8.75 -42.00
CA PHE A 172 2.08 9.92 -41.25
C PHE A 172 1.01 10.48 -40.32
N GLY A 173 1.12 10.20 -39.02
CA GLY A 173 0.24 10.63 -37.92
C GLY A 173 -1.13 9.95 -37.92
N ILE A 174 -1.78 9.91 -39.08
CA ILE A 174 -3.08 9.28 -39.34
C ILE A 174 -2.95 8.30 -40.51
N ASP A 175 -3.79 7.28 -40.53
CA ASP A 175 -3.84 6.31 -41.62
C ASP A 175 -5.18 6.40 -42.40
N PRO A 176 -5.25 7.19 -43.49
CA PRO A 176 -6.47 7.34 -44.28
C PRO A 176 -6.93 6.03 -44.91
N ILE A 177 -6.01 5.22 -45.42
CA ILE A 177 -6.33 3.94 -46.06
C ILE A 177 -6.83 2.94 -45.00
N GLY A 178 -6.27 2.98 -43.79
CA GLY A 178 -6.65 2.10 -42.68
C GLY A 178 -8.00 2.49 -42.10
N LEU A 179 -8.27 3.79 -42.03
CA LEU A 179 -9.57 4.32 -41.65
C LEU A 179 -10.66 3.91 -42.63
N VAL A 180 -10.43 4.08 -43.94
CA VAL A 180 -11.38 3.64 -44.98
C VAL A 180 -11.61 2.13 -44.90
N ARG A 181 -10.55 1.34 -44.75
CA ARG A 181 -10.65 -0.12 -44.57
C ARG A 181 -11.51 -0.47 -43.35
N ALA A 182 -11.25 0.16 -42.20
CA ALA A 182 -12.00 -0.09 -40.97
C ALA A 182 -13.49 0.29 -41.11
N VAL A 183 -13.80 1.40 -41.76
CA VAL A 183 -15.18 1.81 -42.05
C VAL A 183 -15.90 0.77 -42.90
N VAL A 184 -15.28 0.33 -44.01
CA VAL A 184 -15.87 -0.69 -44.89
C VAL A 184 -16.10 -2.02 -44.15
N THR A 185 -15.12 -2.48 -43.37
CA THR A 185 -15.24 -3.71 -42.58
C THR A 185 -16.34 -3.59 -41.52
N ASN A 186 -16.44 -2.47 -40.82
CA ASN A 186 -17.45 -2.26 -39.79
C ASN A 186 -18.88 -2.15 -40.38
N LEU A 187 -19.03 -1.50 -41.54
CA LEU A 187 -20.31 -1.44 -42.25
C LEU A 187 -20.78 -2.81 -42.72
N ARG A 188 -19.86 -3.65 -43.23
CA ARG A 188 -20.17 -5.04 -43.63
C ARG A 188 -20.54 -5.94 -42.44
N ALA A 189 -19.95 -5.70 -41.27
CA ALA A 189 -20.17 -6.49 -40.08
C ALA A 189 -21.37 -6.02 -39.22
N GLY A 190 -22.04 -4.93 -39.59
CA GLY A 190 -23.17 -4.38 -38.83
C GLY A 190 -22.79 -3.79 -37.46
N GLY A 191 -21.51 -3.50 -37.22
CA GLY A 191 -21.01 -3.02 -35.94
C GLY A 191 -19.50 -2.72 -35.96
N VAL A 192 -18.97 -2.17 -34.87
CA VAL A 192 -17.54 -1.83 -34.76
C VAL A 192 -16.73 -3.09 -34.44
N VAL A 193 -16.02 -3.61 -35.44
CA VAL A 193 -15.18 -4.82 -35.35
C VAL A 193 -13.69 -4.47 -35.36
N GLN A 194 -13.29 -3.48 -36.15
CA GLN A 194 -11.90 -3.02 -36.30
C GLN A 194 -11.77 -1.55 -35.90
N GLY A 195 -10.78 -1.26 -35.05
CA GLY A 195 -10.40 0.11 -34.69
C GLY A 195 -9.54 0.74 -35.79
N GLY A 196 -9.80 2.00 -36.13
CA GLY A 196 -9.06 2.74 -37.16
C GLY A 196 -8.09 3.79 -36.61
N SER A 197 -7.64 3.66 -35.35
CA SER A 197 -6.72 4.63 -34.73
C SER A 197 -5.28 4.16 -34.82
N THR A 198 -4.35 5.05 -35.12
CA THR A 198 -2.90 4.74 -35.25
C THR A 198 -2.21 4.71 -33.88
N ILE A 199 -1.03 4.08 -33.79
CA ILE A 199 -0.22 4.08 -32.54
C ILE A 199 0.06 5.53 -32.10
N THR A 200 0.40 6.42 -33.03
CA THR A 200 0.67 7.83 -32.74
C THR A 200 -0.57 8.56 -32.20
N GLN A 201 -1.76 8.29 -32.73
CA GLN A 201 -3.01 8.83 -32.18
C GLN A 201 -3.27 8.31 -30.76
N GLN A 202 -3.01 7.02 -30.52
CA GLN A 202 -3.16 6.43 -29.19
C GLN A 202 -2.16 7.06 -28.19
N LEU A 203 -0.92 7.31 -28.62
CA LEU A 203 0.08 8.01 -27.83
C LEU A 203 -0.37 9.44 -27.48
N ALA A 204 -0.82 10.21 -28.48
CA ALA A 204 -1.32 11.58 -28.28
C ALA A 204 -2.50 11.62 -27.30
N LYS A 205 -3.46 10.70 -27.46
CA LYS A 205 -4.60 10.52 -26.55
C LYS A 205 -4.15 10.29 -25.11
N ASN A 206 -3.14 9.46 -24.91
CA ASN A 206 -2.67 9.08 -23.58
C ASN A 206 -1.79 10.16 -22.93
N MET A 207 -1.12 11.02 -23.71
CA MET A 207 -0.17 12.02 -23.20
C MET A 207 -0.79 13.39 -22.94
N PHE A 208 -1.71 13.84 -23.79
CA PHE A 208 -2.12 15.25 -23.82
C PHE A 208 -3.62 15.47 -23.59
N LEU A 209 -4.45 14.42 -23.68
CA LEU A 209 -5.90 14.58 -23.74
C LEU A 209 -6.61 13.87 -22.59
N LYS A 210 -7.71 14.48 -22.14
CA LYS A 210 -8.61 13.87 -21.15
C LYS A 210 -9.44 12.74 -21.78
N PRO A 211 -9.89 11.74 -21.01
CA PRO A 211 -10.61 10.57 -21.52
C PRO A 211 -12.09 10.85 -21.90
N GLU A 212 -12.36 11.83 -22.77
CA GLU A 212 -13.70 12.22 -23.22
C GLU A 212 -14.09 11.61 -24.58
N ARG A 213 -15.27 10.99 -24.73
CA ARG A 213 -15.69 10.38 -26.02
C ARG A 213 -16.34 11.41 -26.97
N THR A 214 -15.60 12.44 -27.37
CA THR A 214 -16.08 13.51 -28.26
C THR A 214 -15.38 13.51 -29.61
N ILE A 215 -16.06 14.04 -30.64
CA ILE A 215 -15.45 14.26 -31.97
C ILE A 215 -14.33 15.30 -31.86
N GLU A 216 -14.50 16.33 -31.02
CA GLU A 216 -13.47 17.33 -30.71
C GLU A 216 -12.17 16.66 -30.25
N ARG A 217 -12.24 15.76 -29.25
CA ARG A 217 -11.06 15.01 -28.80
C ARG A 217 -10.43 14.23 -29.96
N LYS A 218 -11.23 13.57 -30.81
CA LYS A 218 -10.70 12.78 -31.92
C LYS A 218 -9.97 13.63 -32.97
N ILE A 219 -10.43 14.87 -33.20
CA ILE A 219 -9.74 15.85 -34.06
C ILE A 219 -8.43 16.29 -33.40
N GLN A 220 -8.44 16.56 -32.09
CA GLN A 220 -7.22 16.89 -31.33
C GLN A 220 -6.19 15.75 -31.37
N GLU A 221 -6.62 14.49 -31.22
CA GLU A 221 -5.76 13.30 -31.35
C GLU A 221 -5.06 13.26 -32.71
N ALA A 222 -5.77 13.58 -33.80
CA ALA A 222 -5.20 13.59 -35.15
C ALA A 222 -4.22 14.74 -35.38
N LEU A 223 -4.52 15.94 -34.88
CA LEU A 223 -3.62 17.10 -34.98
C LEU A 223 -2.34 16.88 -34.16
N LEU A 224 -2.47 16.37 -32.94
CA LEU A 224 -1.34 16.06 -32.07
C LEU A 224 -0.51 14.89 -32.61
N SER A 225 -1.12 13.90 -33.29
CA SER A 225 -0.36 12.82 -33.91
C SER A 225 0.50 13.30 -35.08
N ILE A 226 -0.02 14.21 -35.90
CA ILE A 226 0.75 14.89 -36.96
C ILE A 226 1.89 15.71 -36.35
N TRP A 227 1.63 16.42 -35.25
CA TRP A 227 2.66 17.19 -34.54
C TRP A 227 3.77 16.29 -33.98
N LEU A 228 3.41 15.17 -33.34
CA LEU A 228 4.37 14.19 -32.81
C LEU A 228 5.29 13.64 -33.92
N GLU A 229 4.73 13.24 -35.06
CA GLU A 229 5.51 12.69 -36.17
C GLU A 229 6.33 13.72 -36.95
N ARG A 230 6.03 15.02 -36.81
CA ARG A 230 6.92 16.08 -37.30
C ARG A 230 8.15 16.26 -36.43
N ARG A 231 8.06 15.92 -35.13
CA ARG A 231 9.11 16.20 -34.15
C ARG A 231 9.95 14.98 -33.80
N PHE A 232 9.37 13.79 -33.88
CA PHE A 232 9.95 12.51 -33.47
C PHE A 232 9.88 11.50 -34.60
N THR A 233 10.87 10.61 -34.64
CA THR A 233 10.92 9.46 -35.53
C THR A 233 9.88 8.41 -35.14
N LYS A 234 9.55 7.50 -36.07
CA LYS A 234 8.65 6.37 -35.80
C LYS A 234 9.13 5.50 -34.64
N ASP A 235 10.44 5.27 -34.56
CA ASP A 235 11.06 4.48 -33.50
C ASP A 235 10.88 5.15 -32.13
N GLU A 236 11.14 6.47 -32.02
CA GLU A 236 10.94 7.23 -30.78
C GLU A 236 9.46 7.23 -30.36
N ILE A 237 8.54 7.34 -31.32
CA ILE A 237 7.10 7.29 -31.04
C ILE A 237 6.69 5.91 -30.51
N LEU A 238 7.20 4.85 -31.13
CA LEU A 238 6.94 3.49 -30.69
C LEU A 238 7.55 3.24 -29.31
N GLU A 239 8.77 3.71 -29.06
CA GLU A 239 9.42 3.64 -27.75
C GLU A 239 8.60 4.36 -26.68
N MET A 240 8.18 5.60 -26.93
CA MET A 240 7.32 6.36 -26.01
C MET A 240 5.98 5.65 -25.77
N TYR A 241 5.40 5.06 -26.80
CA TYR A 241 4.16 4.31 -26.69
C TYR A 241 4.31 3.07 -25.82
N LEU A 242 5.30 2.22 -26.11
CA LEU A 242 5.58 0.99 -25.37
C LEU A 242 5.94 1.26 -23.91
N ASN A 243 6.52 2.41 -23.59
CA ASN A 243 6.84 2.78 -22.20
C ASN A 243 5.69 3.44 -21.44
N ARG A 244 4.59 3.84 -22.11
CA ARG A 244 3.49 4.59 -21.47
C ARG A 244 2.13 3.91 -21.48
N VAL A 245 1.94 2.96 -22.38
CA VAL A 245 0.63 2.34 -22.56
C VAL A 245 0.19 1.54 -21.34
N TYR A 246 -1.08 1.66 -20.95
CA TYR A 246 -1.64 0.94 -19.82
C TYR A 246 -1.88 -0.53 -20.20
N LEU A 247 -1.31 -1.46 -19.41
CA LEU A 247 -1.37 -2.91 -19.65
C LEU A 247 -2.07 -3.67 -18.51
N GLY A 248 -2.88 -2.97 -17.71
CA GLY A 248 -3.70 -3.60 -16.67
C GLY A 248 -2.94 -3.76 -15.35
N ALA A 249 -3.64 -4.17 -14.28
CA ALA A 249 -3.08 -4.38 -12.95
C ALA A 249 -2.23 -3.20 -12.41
N GLY A 250 -2.58 -1.97 -12.78
CA GLY A 250 -1.83 -0.76 -12.38
C GLY A 250 -0.48 -0.59 -13.09
N THR A 251 -0.21 -1.34 -14.16
CA THR A 251 1.05 -1.28 -14.91
C THR A 251 0.93 -0.41 -16.15
N HIS A 252 1.91 0.47 -16.33
CA HIS A 252 2.08 1.30 -17.51
C HIS A 252 3.44 1.01 -18.11
N GLY A 253 3.46 0.71 -19.40
CA GLY A 253 4.64 0.31 -20.13
C GLY A 253 4.91 -1.20 -20.11
N VAL A 254 5.57 -1.69 -21.15
CA VAL A 254 5.82 -3.13 -21.38
C VAL A 254 6.76 -3.75 -20.35
N GLU A 255 7.75 -3.01 -19.83
CA GLU A 255 8.66 -3.48 -18.78
C GLU A 255 7.91 -3.78 -17.49
N ALA A 256 7.12 -2.81 -17.04
CA ALA A 256 6.27 -2.92 -15.86
C ALA A 256 5.34 -4.13 -15.93
N ALA A 257 4.72 -4.32 -17.09
CA ALA A 257 3.79 -5.41 -17.34
C ALA A 257 4.51 -6.76 -17.41
N SER A 258 5.68 -6.83 -18.03
CA SER A 258 6.49 -8.05 -18.11
C SER A 258 6.90 -8.51 -16.72
N GLN A 259 7.41 -7.61 -15.89
CA GLN A 259 7.76 -7.91 -14.50
C GLN A 259 6.53 -8.35 -13.70
N ARG A 260 5.40 -7.64 -13.86
CA ARG A 260 4.16 -7.95 -13.14
C ARG A 260 3.54 -9.29 -13.50
N TYR A 261 3.57 -9.66 -14.78
CA TYR A 261 2.88 -10.85 -15.27
C TYR A 261 3.79 -12.06 -15.43
N PHE A 262 5.09 -11.86 -15.70
CA PHE A 262 6.04 -12.93 -16.01
C PHE A 262 7.27 -12.94 -15.08
N GLY A 263 7.44 -11.93 -14.23
CA GLY A 263 8.55 -11.87 -13.26
C GLY A 263 9.93 -11.71 -13.90
N LYS A 264 10.00 -11.13 -15.10
CA LYS A 264 11.23 -10.91 -15.86
C LYS A 264 11.18 -9.64 -16.70
N SER A 265 12.35 -9.18 -17.15
CA SER A 265 12.46 -7.99 -17.99
C SER A 265 11.78 -8.19 -19.35
N ALA A 266 11.23 -7.11 -19.92
CA ALA A 266 10.68 -7.12 -21.28
C ALA A 266 11.75 -7.38 -22.34
N ARG A 267 13.04 -7.21 -21.98
CA ARG A 267 14.18 -7.61 -22.80
C ARG A 267 14.25 -9.13 -23.06
N ASP A 268 13.76 -9.93 -22.11
CA ASP A 268 13.84 -11.40 -22.13
C ASP A 268 12.49 -12.06 -22.44
N ILE A 269 11.57 -11.31 -23.06
CA ILE A 269 10.22 -11.77 -23.33
C ILE A 269 10.17 -12.69 -24.54
N THR A 270 9.36 -13.75 -24.44
CA THR A 270 9.16 -14.74 -25.51
C THR A 270 7.99 -14.35 -26.41
N LEU A 271 7.87 -15.01 -27.57
CA LEU A 271 6.78 -14.77 -28.52
C LEU A 271 5.36 -14.94 -27.90
N PRO A 272 5.05 -16.01 -27.14
CA PRO A 272 3.74 -16.14 -26.47
C PRO A 272 3.46 -15.01 -25.48
N GLU A 273 4.47 -14.59 -24.72
CA GLU A 273 4.34 -13.53 -23.71
C GLU A 273 4.15 -12.16 -24.37
N ALA A 274 4.88 -11.89 -25.46
CA ALA A 274 4.70 -10.68 -26.26
C ALA A 274 3.32 -10.62 -26.91
N ALA A 275 2.80 -11.74 -27.39
CA ALA A 275 1.43 -11.83 -27.92
C ALA A 275 0.38 -11.55 -26.84
N ILE A 276 0.61 -11.98 -25.59
CA ILE A 276 -0.24 -11.60 -24.45
C ILE A 276 -0.15 -10.10 -24.21
N LEU A 277 1.05 -9.52 -24.07
CA LEU A 277 1.21 -8.08 -23.81
C LEU A 277 0.56 -7.20 -24.89
N ALA A 278 0.79 -7.50 -26.16
CA ALA A 278 0.14 -6.80 -27.27
C ALA A 278 -1.38 -7.02 -27.25
N GLY A 279 -1.84 -8.21 -26.87
CA GLY A 279 -3.25 -8.54 -26.73
C GLY A 279 -3.99 -7.71 -25.68
N LEU A 280 -3.29 -7.32 -24.60
CA LEU A 280 -3.84 -6.52 -23.50
C LEU A 280 -4.29 -5.14 -23.94
N LEU A 281 -3.63 -4.53 -24.94
CA LEU A 281 -3.87 -3.16 -25.40
C LEU A 281 -5.35 -2.86 -25.70
N LYS A 282 -6.07 -3.85 -26.25
CA LYS A 282 -7.50 -3.73 -26.57
C LYS A 282 -8.39 -3.52 -25.35
N ALA A 283 -8.12 -4.25 -24.25
CA ALA A 283 -8.89 -4.16 -23.01
C ALA A 283 -8.05 -4.69 -21.83
N PRO A 284 -7.13 -3.87 -21.27
CA PRO A 284 -6.09 -4.35 -20.38
C PRO A 284 -6.61 -5.04 -19.12
N SER A 285 -7.61 -4.46 -18.46
CA SER A 285 -8.19 -5.04 -17.24
C SER A 285 -9.01 -6.32 -17.50
N ARG A 286 -9.59 -6.48 -18.71
CA ARG A 286 -10.44 -7.63 -19.06
C ARG A 286 -9.62 -8.85 -19.48
N TYR A 287 -8.49 -8.61 -20.13
CA TYR A 287 -7.60 -9.64 -20.64
C TYR A 287 -6.36 -9.86 -19.76
N ALA A 288 -6.27 -9.23 -18.59
CA ALA A 288 -5.16 -9.42 -17.67
C ALA A 288 -5.01 -10.91 -17.32
N PRO A 289 -3.83 -11.53 -17.54
CA PRO A 289 -3.66 -12.97 -17.40
C PRO A 289 -3.73 -13.44 -15.94
N THR A 290 -3.57 -12.53 -14.97
CA THR A 290 -3.74 -12.82 -13.53
C THR A 290 -5.19 -13.00 -13.11
N THR A 291 -6.15 -12.39 -13.81
CA THR A 291 -7.58 -12.44 -13.49
C THR A 291 -8.36 -13.28 -14.49
N ASN A 292 -7.96 -13.27 -15.76
CA ASN A 292 -8.61 -14.01 -16.84
C ASN A 292 -7.59 -14.70 -17.77
N PRO A 293 -6.96 -15.81 -17.32
CA PRO A 293 -5.96 -16.52 -18.11
C PRO A 293 -6.49 -17.02 -19.46
N LYS A 294 -7.72 -17.53 -19.50
CA LYS A 294 -8.35 -18.03 -20.72
C LYS A 294 -8.56 -16.92 -21.74
N GLY A 295 -9.12 -15.79 -21.31
CA GLY A 295 -9.32 -14.63 -22.19
C GLY A 295 -8.01 -14.04 -22.70
N ALA A 296 -6.97 -14.01 -21.87
CA ALA A 296 -5.63 -13.59 -22.28
C ALA A 296 -5.08 -14.50 -23.39
N ALA A 297 -5.19 -15.82 -23.22
CA ALA A 297 -4.71 -16.80 -24.21
C ALA A 297 -5.46 -16.70 -25.55
N GLU A 298 -6.80 -16.61 -25.54
CA GLU A 298 -7.57 -16.43 -26.78
C GLU A 298 -7.19 -15.12 -27.49
N ARG A 299 -6.98 -14.05 -26.73
CA ARG A 299 -6.58 -12.78 -27.30
C ARG A 299 -5.16 -12.84 -27.88
N ALA A 300 -4.23 -13.53 -27.22
CA ALA A 300 -2.88 -13.76 -27.72
C ALA A 300 -2.88 -14.56 -29.03
N ARG A 301 -3.77 -15.54 -29.21
CA ARG A 301 -3.90 -16.26 -30.50
C ARG A 301 -4.28 -15.34 -31.65
N VAL A 302 -5.15 -14.35 -31.40
CA VAL A 302 -5.49 -13.34 -32.41
C VAL A 302 -4.26 -12.51 -32.78
N VAL A 303 -3.43 -12.15 -31.80
CA VAL A 303 -2.16 -11.43 -32.06
C VAL A 303 -1.21 -12.29 -32.89
N LEU A 304 -1.01 -13.55 -32.53
CA LEU A 304 -0.14 -14.47 -33.28
C LEU A 304 -0.61 -14.63 -34.73
N SER A 305 -1.92 -14.81 -34.95
CA SER A 305 -2.49 -14.85 -36.31
C SER A 305 -2.19 -13.58 -37.09
N ARG A 306 -2.31 -12.40 -36.47
CA ARG A 306 -1.97 -11.13 -37.12
C ARG A 306 -0.50 -11.00 -37.44
N MET A 307 0.38 -11.52 -36.57
CA MET A 307 1.82 -11.54 -36.84
C MET A 307 2.18 -12.46 -38.01
N VAL A 308 1.45 -13.57 -38.20
CA VAL A 308 1.58 -14.43 -39.39
C VAL A 308 1.08 -13.69 -40.64
N ASP A 309 -0.11 -13.08 -40.58
CA ASP A 309 -0.72 -12.36 -41.71
C ASP A 309 0.18 -11.23 -42.24
N GLU A 310 0.86 -10.52 -41.33
CA GLU A 310 1.78 -9.41 -41.65
C GLU A 310 3.23 -9.90 -41.92
N GLY A 311 3.49 -11.20 -41.85
CA GLY A 311 4.78 -11.81 -42.21
C GLY A 311 5.90 -11.65 -41.17
N TYR A 312 5.60 -11.27 -39.93
CA TYR A 312 6.60 -11.16 -38.86
C TYR A 312 7.05 -12.52 -38.31
N ILE A 313 6.18 -13.53 -38.39
CA ILE A 313 6.47 -14.91 -37.98
C ILE A 313 5.92 -15.90 -39.00
N THR A 314 6.48 -17.11 -39.01
CA THR A 314 5.97 -18.23 -39.82
C THR A 314 4.74 -18.87 -39.19
N GLU A 315 3.93 -19.57 -40.00
CA GLU A 315 2.75 -20.32 -39.52
C GLU A 315 3.12 -21.38 -38.48
N ASN A 316 4.27 -22.06 -38.65
CA ASN A 316 4.80 -23.02 -37.67
C ASN A 316 5.16 -22.35 -36.33
N GLN A 317 5.76 -21.16 -36.34
CA GLN A 317 6.06 -20.42 -35.11
C GLN A 317 4.76 -19.96 -34.42
N GLY A 318 3.77 -19.48 -35.18
CA GLY A 318 2.49 -19.05 -34.65
C GLY A 318 1.71 -20.19 -33.98
N THR A 319 1.64 -21.35 -34.64
CA THR A 319 0.96 -22.54 -34.09
C THR A 319 1.67 -23.10 -32.86
N HIS A 320 3.01 -23.16 -32.87
CA HIS A 320 3.79 -23.61 -31.72
C HIS A 320 3.62 -22.66 -30.51
N ALA A 321 3.68 -21.35 -30.72
CA ALA A 321 3.48 -20.35 -29.68
C ALA A 321 2.04 -20.39 -29.10
N ALA A 322 1.04 -20.68 -29.93
CA ALA A 322 -0.35 -20.82 -29.49
C ALA A 322 -0.61 -22.09 -28.65
N ALA A 323 0.23 -23.12 -28.79
CA ALA A 323 0.14 -24.38 -28.06
C ALA A 323 0.83 -24.33 -26.68
N LEU A 324 1.78 -23.41 -26.48
CA LEU A 324 2.53 -23.21 -25.23
C LEU A 324 2.14 -21.86 -24.57
N PRO A 325 0.99 -21.78 -23.88
CA PRO A 325 0.58 -20.53 -23.24
C PRO A 325 1.59 -20.11 -22.16
N ALA A 326 1.92 -18.81 -22.14
CA ALA A 326 2.86 -18.26 -21.17
C ALA A 326 2.43 -18.53 -19.73
N ARG A 327 3.40 -18.85 -18.88
CA ARG A 327 3.17 -19.02 -17.43
C ARG A 327 3.17 -17.66 -16.75
N VAL A 328 2.09 -17.35 -16.05
CA VAL A 328 2.01 -16.14 -15.21
C VAL A 328 2.86 -16.37 -13.96
N ALA A 329 3.75 -15.43 -13.65
CA ALA A 329 4.53 -15.46 -12.43
C ALA A 329 3.61 -15.33 -11.20
N GLN A 330 3.91 -16.12 -10.17
CA GLN A 330 3.35 -15.87 -8.84
C GLN A 330 4.13 -14.71 -8.21
N PRO A 331 3.46 -13.76 -7.51
CA PRO A 331 4.17 -12.68 -6.84
C PRO A 331 5.11 -13.26 -5.77
N THR A 332 6.41 -13.11 -5.95
CA THR A 332 7.44 -13.72 -5.10
C THR A 332 7.69 -13.00 -3.77
N LEU A 333 7.22 -11.75 -3.61
CA LEU A 333 7.27 -11.02 -2.34
C LEU A 333 6.00 -10.17 -2.15
N ALA A 334 4.95 -10.75 -1.58
CA ALA A 334 3.72 -10.00 -1.31
C ALA A 334 3.89 -8.94 -0.20
N SER A 335 4.84 -9.13 0.74
CA SER A 335 4.95 -8.36 2.00
C SER A 335 6.14 -7.39 2.06
N ALA A 336 7.08 -7.44 1.11
CA ALA A 336 7.91 -6.27 0.78
C ALA A 336 7.06 -5.03 0.46
N GLY A 337 5.75 -5.23 0.20
CA GLY A 337 4.75 -4.19 0.10
C GLY A 337 4.74 -3.20 1.28
N TYR A 338 4.77 -3.68 2.52
CA TYR A 338 4.71 -2.80 3.70
C TYR A 338 5.97 -1.93 3.84
N VAL A 339 7.14 -2.54 3.64
CA VAL A 339 8.43 -1.84 3.62
C VAL A 339 8.43 -0.78 2.53
N ALA A 340 8.02 -1.16 1.31
CA ALA A 340 8.07 -0.25 0.18
C ALA A 340 7.10 0.92 0.29
N ASP A 341 5.91 0.71 0.87
CA ASP A 341 4.98 1.80 1.15
C ASP A 341 5.56 2.74 2.23
N TRP A 342 6.08 2.17 3.32
CA TRP A 342 6.70 2.95 4.39
C TRP A 342 7.91 3.77 3.90
N VAL A 343 8.77 3.16 3.08
CA VAL A 343 9.89 3.84 2.44
C VAL A 343 9.40 4.95 1.52
N ALA A 344 8.44 4.67 0.63
CA ALA A 344 7.92 5.66 -0.31
C ALA A 344 7.33 6.89 0.39
N ASP A 345 6.63 6.69 1.52
CA ASP A 345 6.08 7.77 2.36
C ASP A 345 7.20 8.64 2.97
N GLN A 346 8.37 8.06 3.24
CA GLN A 346 9.50 8.76 3.84
C GLN A 346 10.42 9.44 2.82
N VAL A 347 10.57 8.92 1.59
CA VAL A 347 11.54 9.45 0.60
C VAL A 347 11.40 10.97 0.41
N GLN A 348 10.17 11.47 0.28
CA GLN A 348 9.92 12.90 0.05
C GLN A 348 10.40 13.78 1.22
N SER A 349 10.40 13.27 2.45
CA SER A 349 10.91 13.99 3.62
C SER A 349 12.43 14.17 3.60
N TYR A 350 13.15 13.29 2.89
CA TYR A 350 14.62 13.33 2.80
C TYR A 350 15.12 14.15 1.61
N ILE A 351 14.49 14.03 0.44
CA ILE A 351 15.00 14.65 -0.80
C ILE A 351 14.08 15.73 -1.40
N GLY A 352 12.92 15.98 -0.78
CA GLY A 352 11.89 16.86 -1.33
C GLY A 352 11.13 16.21 -2.49
N GLU A 353 10.61 17.02 -3.40
CA GLU A 353 9.86 16.53 -4.57
C GLU A 353 10.70 15.57 -5.43
N ILE A 354 10.16 14.38 -5.70
CA ILE A 354 10.79 13.38 -6.55
C ILE A 354 10.57 13.81 -8.00
N LYS A 355 11.65 14.21 -8.69
CA LYS A 355 11.60 14.71 -10.08
C LYS A 355 12.06 13.69 -11.12
N GLN A 356 12.76 12.65 -10.67
CA GLN A 356 13.34 11.61 -11.52
C GLN A 356 13.36 10.28 -10.77
N ASP A 357 13.61 9.18 -11.49
CA ASP A 357 13.70 7.86 -10.88
C ASP A 357 14.80 7.82 -9.82
N VAL A 358 14.48 7.27 -8.65
CA VAL A 358 15.39 7.15 -7.52
C VAL A 358 15.47 5.70 -7.04
N ILE A 359 16.65 5.31 -6.62
CA ILE A 359 16.94 4.04 -5.98
C ILE A 359 17.15 4.31 -4.49
N VAL A 360 16.40 3.60 -3.67
CA VAL A 360 16.44 3.69 -2.22
C VAL A 360 17.07 2.42 -1.68
N ASP A 361 18.33 2.51 -1.29
CA ASP A 361 19.02 1.41 -0.64
C ASP A 361 18.58 1.36 0.83
N THR A 362 17.96 0.25 1.21
CA THR A 362 17.41 0.04 2.54
C THR A 362 18.33 -0.82 3.41
N THR A 363 18.01 -0.91 4.69
CA THR A 363 18.68 -1.82 5.64
C THR A 363 18.07 -3.22 5.69
N ILE A 364 17.01 -3.47 4.92
CA ILE A 364 16.28 -4.73 4.92
C ILE A 364 17.15 -5.83 4.33
N ASP A 365 17.25 -6.93 5.05
CA ASP A 365 17.87 -8.16 4.56
C ASP A 365 16.77 -9.03 3.92
N ALA A 366 16.95 -9.39 2.65
CA ALA A 366 15.93 -10.11 1.89
C ALA A 366 15.65 -11.52 2.48
N ASN A 367 16.65 -12.18 3.05
CA ASN A 367 16.47 -13.49 3.67
C ASN A 367 15.76 -13.37 5.02
N LEU A 368 16.19 -12.43 5.87
CA LEU A 368 15.51 -12.19 7.15
C LEU A 368 14.07 -11.75 6.94
N GLN A 369 13.81 -10.89 5.95
CA GLN A 369 12.47 -10.50 5.56
C GLN A 369 11.62 -11.72 5.20
N LYS A 370 12.13 -12.61 4.33
CA LYS A 370 11.44 -13.85 3.96
C LYS A 370 11.17 -14.76 5.15
N PHE A 371 12.13 -14.91 6.07
CA PHE A 371 11.95 -15.73 7.28
C PHE A 371 10.89 -15.14 8.21
N ALA A 372 10.87 -13.81 8.39
CA ALA A 372 9.86 -13.14 9.19
C ALA A 372 8.45 -13.38 8.63
N GLU A 373 8.29 -13.26 7.30
CA GLU A 373 7.03 -13.51 6.61
C GLU A 373 6.56 -14.96 6.79
N GLN A 374 7.45 -15.92 6.60
CA GLN A 374 7.16 -17.34 6.78
C GLN A 374 6.79 -17.68 8.23
N ALA A 375 7.47 -17.08 9.22
CA ALA A 375 7.16 -17.26 10.62
C ALA A 375 5.77 -16.72 10.97
N VAL A 376 5.43 -15.51 10.51
CA VAL A 376 4.11 -14.92 10.73
C VAL A 376 3.03 -15.77 10.07
N VAL A 377 3.17 -16.11 8.79
CA VAL A 377 2.16 -16.86 8.04
C VAL A 377 1.95 -18.26 8.63
N SER A 378 3.03 -18.99 8.94
CA SER A 378 2.94 -20.38 9.40
C SER A 378 2.30 -20.48 10.78
N VAL A 379 2.69 -19.63 11.73
CA VAL A 379 2.14 -19.67 13.09
C VAL A 379 0.71 -19.10 13.13
N MET A 380 0.41 -18.08 12.32
CA MET A 380 -0.93 -17.49 12.26
C MET A 380 -1.97 -18.45 11.66
N ALA A 381 -1.57 -19.28 10.69
CA ALA A 381 -2.46 -20.25 10.05
C ALA A 381 -3.04 -21.28 11.04
N ASP A 382 -2.32 -21.61 12.12
CA ASP A 382 -2.75 -22.59 13.12
C ASP A 382 -2.92 -21.97 14.52
N ALA A 383 -1.83 -21.59 15.19
CA ALA A 383 -1.88 -21.06 16.55
C ALA A 383 -2.67 -19.75 16.63
N GLY A 384 -2.48 -18.85 15.65
CA GLY A 384 -3.26 -17.61 15.52
C GLY A 384 -4.75 -17.87 15.35
N ALA A 385 -5.11 -18.75 14.40
CA ALA A 385 -6.50 -19.14 14.16
C ALA A 385 -7.17 -19.76 15.40
N ARG A 386 -6.50 -20.68 16.10
CA ARG A 386 -7.00 -21.28 17.36
C ARG A 386 -7.26 -20.24 18.45
N LYS A 387 -6.46 -19.17 18.47
CA LYS A 387 -6.59 -18.05 19.42
C LYS A 387 -7.50 -16.93 18.93
N GLY A 388 -8.13 -17.04 17.76
CA GLY A 388 -9.00 -16.01 17.21
C GLY A 388 -8.27 -14.70 16.89
N VAL A 389 -6.99 -14.80 16.57
CA VAL A 389 -6.14 -13.68 16.15
C VAL A 389 -6.20 -13.58 14.63
N LYS A 390 -6.45 -12.37 14.10
CA LYS A 390 -6.52 -12.11 12.66
C LYS A 390 -5.28 -11.41 12.11
N GLN A 391 -4.55 -10.65 12.93
CA GLN A 391 -3.42 -9.85 12.50
C GLN A 391 -2.19 -10.06 13.37
N SER A 392 -1.03 -9.81 12.77
CA SER A 392 0.27 -9.83 13.43
C SER A 392 1.21 -8.83 12.77
N ALA A 393 2.16 -8.32 13.53
CA ALA A 393 3.26 -7.51 13.04
C ALA A 393 4.58 -8.02 13.64
N LEU A 394 5.65 -7.96 12.87
CA LEU A 394 7.00 -8.32 13.30
C LEU A 394 7.97 -7.23 12.87
N VAL A 395 8.83 -6.81 13.78
CA VAL A 395 9.95 -5.89 13.50
C VAL A 395 11.24 -6.54 14.01
N ALA A 396 12.29 -6.52 13.20
CA ALA A 396 13.63 -6.96 13.60
C ALA A 396 14.64 -5.84 13.37
N ILE A 397 15.45 -5.54 14.39
CA ILE A 397 16.37 -4.40 14.45
C ILE A 397 17.72 -4.90 14.97
N ASP A 398 18.81 -4.48 14.32
CA ASP A 398 20.16 -4.77 14.80
C ASP A 398 20.64 -3.81 15.88
N GLY A 399 21.86 -4.03 16.39
CA GLY A 399 22.44 -3.24 17.47
C GLY A 399 22.69 -1.75 17.17
N ILE A 400 22.63 -1.32 15.91
CA ILE A 400 22.82 0.08 15.51
C ILE A 400 21.51 0.77 15.10
N GLY A 401 20.37 0.08 15.22
CA GLY A 401 19.06 0.60 14.87
C GLY A 401 18.65 0.35 13.42
N ALA A 402 19.39 -0.43 12.64
CA ALA A 402 19.01 -0.76 11.28
C ALA A 402 17.86 -1.78 11.29
N VAL A 403 16.74 -1.46 10.64
CA VAL A 403 15.59 -2.38 10.52
C VAL A 403 15.95 -3.43 9.48
N ARG A 404 16.11 -4.68 9.93
CA ARG A 404 16.54 -5.82 9.10
C ARG A 404 15.38 -6.57 8.47
N ALA A 405 14.23 -6.61 9.15
CA ALA A 405 12.99 -7.18 8.61
C ALA A 405 11.78 -6.48 9.20
N LEU A 406 10.71 -6.35 8.42
CA LEU A 406 9.46 -5.73 8.83
C LEU A 406 8.25 -6.38 8.15
N VAL A 407 7.30 -6.86 8.96
CA VAL A 407 6.02 -7.40 8.52
C VAL A 407 4.91 -6.57 9.17
N GLY A 408 4.08 -5.91 8.36
CA GLY A 408 3.00 -5.03 8.83
C GLY A 408 1.63 -5.69 9.01
N GLY A 409 1.48 -6.97 8.62
CA GLY A 409 0.23 -7.72 8.65
C GLY A 409 0.36 -9.11 8.03
N VAL A 410 -0.65 -9.97 8.22
CA VAL A 410 -0.63 -11.37 7.76
C VAL A 410 -0.71 -11.50 6.24
N ASN A 411 -1.44 -10.59 5.57
CA ASN A 411 -1.58 -10.60 4.12
C ASN A 411 -1.69 -9.16 3.58
N TYR A 412 -0.64 -8.71 2.91
CA TYR A 412 -0.54 -7.36 2.33
C TYR A 412 -1.62 -7.07 1.27
N GLN A 413 -1.97 -8.06 0.43
CA GLN A 413 -2.99 -7.87 -0.61
C GLN A 413 -4.39 -7.70 -0.03
N ALA A 414 -4.64 -8.24 1.17
CA ALA A 414 -5.89 -8.08 1.88
C ALA A 414 -5.95 -6.77 2.68
N SER A 415 -4.81 -6.31 3.22
CA SER A 415 -4.71 -5.09 4.01
C SER A 415 -3.31 -4.49 3.89
N GLN A 416 -3.24 -3.25 3.38
CA GLN A 416 -1.97 -2.51 3.28
C GLN A 416 -1.66 -1.69 4.54
N TYR A 417 -2.54 -1.73 5.56
CA TYR A 417 -2.32 -1.02 6.82
C TYR A 417 -1.09 -1.58 7.54
N ASN A 418 -0.04 -0.76 7.70
CA ASN A 418 1.21 -1.20 8.28
C ASN A 418 1.20 -1.10 9.82
N ARG A 419 0.85 -2.21 10.47
CA ARG A 419 0.71 -2.25 11.94
C ARG A 419 2.05 -2.16 12.67
N ALA A 420 3.15 -2.48 12.00
CA ALA A 420 4.48 -2.42 12.60
C ALA A 420 4.89 -0.97 12.93
N VAL A 421 4.48 0.00 12.12
CA VAL A 421 4.94 1.40 12.23
C VAL A 421 3.83 2.39 12.57
N THR A 422 2.56 2.06 12.31
CA THR A 422 1.44 3.00 12.49
C THR A 422 0.50 2.60 13.62
N ALA A 423 0.32 1.30 13.90
CA ALA A 423 -0.66 0.87 14.88
C ALA A 423 -0.14 1.05 16.31
N LYS A 424 -0.64 2.08 16.99
CA LYS A 424 -0.48 2.25 18.43
C LYS A 424 -1.36 1.22 19.16
N ARG A 425 -0.74 0.45 20.04
CA ARG A 425 -1.37 -0.66 20.76
C ARG A 425 -0.82 -0.73 22.18
N GLN A 426 -1.63 -1.20 23.13
CA GLN A 426 -1.19 -1.32 24.52
C GLN A 426 -0.15 -2.45 24.65
N PRO A 427 1.11 -2.16 25.06
CA PRO A 427 2.16 -3.16 25.22
C PRO A 427 1.90 -4.10 26.40
N GLY A 428 1.07 -3.69 27.36
CA GLY A 428 0.83 -4.47 28.56
C GLY A 428 2.12 -4.68 29.37
N SER A 429 2.31 -5.89 29.89
CA SER A 429 3.52 -6.27 30.63
C SER A 429 4.85 -6.19 29.86
N ALA A 430 4.84 -5.98 28.54
CA ALA A 430 6.06 -5.67 27.79
C ALA A 430 6.61 -4.27 28.12
N PHE A 431 5.86 -3.43 28.85
CA PHE A 431 6.35 -2.13 29.32
C PHE A 431 7.14 -2.21 30.64
N LYS A 432 7.01 -3.32 31.39
CA LYS A 432 7.63 -3.49 32.71
C LYS A 432 9.15 -3.27 32.74
N PRO A 433 9.94 -3.58 31.71
CA PRO A 433 11.38 -3.32 31.76
C PRO A 433 11.73 -1.86 32.09
N PHE A 434 10.93 -0.88 31.65
CA PHE A 434 11.15 0.53 31.97
C PHE A 434 10.82 0.86 33.43
N VAL A 435 9.87 0.16 34.05
CA VAL A 435 9.55 0.26 35.48
C VAL A 435 10.71 -0.29 36.31
N TYR A 436 11.23 -1.44 35.92
CA TYR A 436 12.36 -2.07 36.62
C TYR A 436 13.64 -1.26 36.43
N LEU A 437 13.86 -0.71 35.23
CA LEU A 437 14.98 0.19 34.97
C LEU A 437 14.94 1.43 35.89
N ALA A 438 13.79 2.09 36.02
CA ALA A 438 13.63 3.21 36.95
C ALA A 438 13.86 2.83 38.43
N ALA A 439 13.66 1.55 38.77
CA ALA A 439 13.99 1.02 40.10
C ALA A 439 15.50 0.76 40.25
N LEU A 440 16.19 0.31 39.20
CA LEU A 440 17.65 0.20 39.20
C LEU A 440 18.31 1.58 39.32
N ASP A 441 17.73 2.62 38.69
CA ASP A 441 18.20 4.01 38.77
C ASP A 441 18.30 4.55 40.21
N ILE A 442 17.51 4.01 41.15
CA ILE A 442 17.55 4.38 42.58
C ILE A 442 18.34 3.39 43.45
N GLY A 443 19.07 2.46 42.83
CA GLY A 443 19.95 1.50 43.49
C GLY A 443 19.30 0.19 43.92
N LEU A 444 18.08 -0.14 43.46
CA LEU A 444 17.54 -1.48 43.64
C LEU A 444 18.26 -2.45 42.70
N THR A 445 18.33 -3.72 43.09
CA THR A 445 19.04 -4.77 42.35
C THR A 445 18.12 -5.95 42.04
N PRO A 446 18.50 -6.87 41.12
CA PRO A 446 17.73 -8.09 40.86
C PRO A 446 17.42 -8.94 42.10
N ASP A 447 18.26 -8.87 43.14
CA ASP A 447 18.10 -9.63 44.39
C ASP A 447 17.27 -8.89 45.46
N THR A 448 16.91 -7.63 45.20
CA THR A 448 16.10 -6.82 46.13
C THR A 448 14.74 -7.48 46.39
N LEU A 449 14.42 -7.70 47.66
CA LEU A 449 13.16 -8.32 48.08
C LEU A 449 12.00 -7.32 48.10
N ARG A 450 10.84 -7.75 47.62
CA ARG A 450 9.56 -7.05 47.73
C ARG A 450 8.45 -8.06 48.02
N ILE A 451 7.36 -7.58 48.62
CA ILE A 451 6.22 -8.43 48.98
C ILE A 451 5.20 -8.42 47.85
N ASP A 452 4.99 -9.58 47.22
CA ASP A 452 3.84 -9.85 46.38
C ASP A 452 2.61 -10.07 47.26
N GLY A 453 1.68 -9.12 47.21
CA GLY A 453 0.50 -9.11 48.05
C GLY A 453 -0.44 -7.96 47.67
N PRO A 454 -1.66 -7.91 48.23
CA PRO A 454 -2.63 -6.85 47.96
C PRO A 454 -2.01 -5.46 48.08
N THR A 455 -2.17 -4.64 47.04
CA THR A 455 -1.71 -3.25 47.03
C THR A 455 -2.82 -2.34 46.53
N LYS A 456 -2.93 -1.14 47.11
CA LYS A 456 -3.90 -0.12 46.71
C LYS A 456 -3.16 1.20 46.54
N ILE A 457 -3.16 1.73 45.32
CA ILE A 457 -2.47 2.96 44.95
C ILE A 457 -3.53 3.91 44.42
N ASN A 458 -3.81 5.01 45.12
CA ASN A 458 -4.80 6.02 44.71
C ASN A 458 -6.16 5.43 44.27
N GLY A 459 -6.66 4.43 45.01
CA GLY A 459 -7.93 3.77 44.72
C GLY A 459 -7.85 2.61 43.73
N TRP A 460 -6.75 2.46 42.99
CA TRP A 460 -6.50 1.34 42.08
C TRP A 460 -5.88 0.14 42.81
N ALA A 461 -6.42 -1.05 42.59
CA ALA A 461 -5.98 -2.30 43.21
C ALA A 461 -5.61 -3.34 42.14
N PRO A 462 -4.34 -3.39 41.68
CA PRO A 462 -3.91 -4.36 40.68
C PRO A 462 -3.92 -5.78 41.23
N LYS A 463 -4.19 -6.74 40.35
CA LYS A 463 -4.15 -8.18 40.67
C LYS A 463 -3.18 -8.90 39.74
N ASN A 464 -2.55 -9.95 40.26
CA ASN A 464 -1.76 -10.87 39.44
C ASN A 464 -2.65 -11.65 38.48
N TYR A 465 -2.06 -12.11 37.38
CA TYR A 465 -2.77 -12.90 36.38
C TYR A 465 -3.27 -14.25 36.95
N SER A 466 -2.48 -14.89 37.82
CA SER A 466 -2.84 -16.14 38.51
C SER A 466 -3.99 -15.97 39.50
N GLY A 467 -4.14 -14.77 40.09
CA GLY A 467 -5.05 -14.49 41.20
C GLY A 467 -4.42 -14.67 42.58
N ASP A 468 -3.29 -15.38 42.67
CA ASP A 468 -2.58 -15.67 43.91
C ASP A 468 -1.46 -14.66 44.21
N PHE A 469 -1.05 -14.62 45.47
CA PHE A 469 0.09 -13.85 45.97
C PHE A 469 1.15 -14.78 46.53
N LEU A 470 2.41 -14.50 46.21
CA LEU A 470 3.54 -15.36 46.55
C LEU A 470 4.31 -14.93 47.81
N GLY A 471 3.98 -13.77 48.40
CA GLY A 471 4.70 -13.24 49.55
C GLY A 471 6.05 -12.64 49.16
N PRO A 472 7.12 -12.78 49.97
CA PRO A 472 8.44 -12.24 49.67
C PRO A 472 9.03 -12.84 48.39
N VAL A 473 9.35 -11.99 47.42
CA VAL A 473 10.01 -12.35 46.16
C VAL A 473 11.08 -11.33 45.82
N ASN A 474 12.15 -11.73 45.14
CA ASN A 474 13.11 -10.76 44.60
C ASN A 474 12.61 -10.15 43.27
N LEU A 475 13.22 -9.04 42.85
CA LEU A 475 12.85 -8.35 41.60
C LEU A 475 13.05 -9.26 40.38
N SER A 476 14.09 -10.09 40.38
CA SER A 476 14.31 -11.07 39.31
C SER A 476 13.11 -12.00 39.11
N TYR A 477 12.55 -12.54 40.19
CA TYR A 477 11.37 -13.39 40.15
C TYR A 477 10.12 -12.60 39.76
N GLY A 478 9.98 -11.38 40.31
CA GLY A 478 8.90 -10.46 39.98
C GLY A 478 8.80 -10.16 38.48
N LEU A 479 9.94 -9.94 37.80
CA LEU A 479 9.96 -9.68 36.36
C LEU A 479 9.75 -10.96 35.54
N SER A 480 10.41 -12.07 35.91
CA SER A 480 10.34 -13.34 35.16
C SER A 480 8.91 -13.92 35.12
N HIS A 481 8.20 -13.87 36.24
CA HIS A 481 6.80 -14.28 36.38
C HIS A 481 5.80 -13.13 36.11
N SER A 482 6.31 -11.94 35.81
CA SER A 482 5.54 -10.78 35.40
C SER A 482 4.47 -10.37 36.42
N LEU A 483 4.80 -10.36 37.71
CA LEU A 483 3.89 -10.02 38.81
C LEU A 483 3.44 -8.55 38.71
N ASN A 484 2.13 -8.31 38.80
CA ASN A 484 1.54 -6.98 38.58
C ASN A 484 1.66 -6.10 39.83
N THR A 485 1.48 -6.70 40.99
CA THR A 485 1.64 -6.06 42.31
C THR A 485 3.04 -5.49 42.50
N ILE A 486 4.09 -6.26 42.17
CA ILE A 486 5.48 -5.82 42.27
C ILE A 486 5.73 -4.62 41.35
N SER A 487 5.31 -4.69 40.09
CA SER A 487 5.48 -3.57 39.15
C SER A 487 4.73 -2.31 39.61
N ALA A 488 3.53 -2.48 40.17
CA ALA A 488 2.75 -1.37 40.70
C ALA A 488 3.39 -0.73 41.94
N ARG A 489 3.93 -1.55 42.86
CA ARG A 489 4.68 -1.07 44.03
C ARG A 489 5.94 -0.31 43.60
N LEU A 490 6.73 -0.88 42.67
CA LEU A 490 7.92 -0.21 42.12
C LEU A 490 7.56 1.13 41.49
N THR A 491 6.49 1.19 40.69
CA THR A 491 6.04 2.45 40.08
C THR A 491 5.63 3.49 41.13
N ASN A 492 5.03 3.07 42.25
CA ASN A 492 4.68 3.96 43.35
C ASN A 492 5.92 4.40 44.17
N GLU A 493 6.95 3.55 44.23
CA GLU A 493 8.20 3.80 44.94
C GLU A 493 9.09 4.80 44.16
N VAL A 494 9.27 4.59 42.84
CA VAL A 494 10.11 5.44 41.99
C VAL A 494 9.37 6.67 41.46
N GLY A 495 8.04 6.62 41.42
CA GLY A 495 7.18 7.63 40.82
C GLY A 495 6.90 7.38 39.32
N PRO A 496 5.66 7.60 38.84
CA PRO A 496 5.32 7.40 37.42
C PRO A 496 6.17 8.24 36.45
N ASP A 497 6.59 9.44 36.82
CA ASP A 497 7.43 10.30 35.98
C ASP A 497 8.82 9.70 35.72
N ALA A 498 9.42 9.03 36.71
CA ALA A 498 10.70 8.35 36.54
C ALA A 498 10.58 7.19 35.54
N VAL A 499 9.47 6.46 35.58
CA VAL A 499 9.18 5.39 34.60
C VAL A 499 9.04 5.96 33.19
N VAL A 500 8.35 7.09 33.04
CA VAL A 500 8.20 7.80 31.75
C VAL A 500 9.56 8.27 31.23
N GLN A 501 10.40 8.85 32.10
CA GLN A 501 11.75 9.27 31.76
C GLN A 501 12.62 8.09 31.32
N ALA A 502 12.56 6.95 32.00
CA ALA A 502 13.25 5.73 31.61
C ALA A 502 12.79 5.23 30.23
N ALA A 503 11.48 5.24 29.95
CA ALA A 503 10.95 4.85 28.63
C ALA A 503 11.43 5.78 27.50
N HIS A 504 11.44 7.10 27.73
CA HIS A 504 11.95 8.08 26.76
C HIS A 504 13.48 7.97 26.58
N ARG A 505 14.24 7.76 27.66
CA ARG A 505 15.69 7.49 27.64
C ARG A 505 16.02 6.30 26.73
N MET A 506 15.16 5.28 26.73
CA MET A 506 15.30 4.09 25.90
C MET A 506 14.80 4.26 24.46
N GLY A 507 14.17 5.39 24.11
CA GLY A 507 13.79 5.71 22.72
C GLY A 507 12.30 5.61 22.40
N ILE A 508 11.40 5.45 23.38
CA ILE A 508 9.96 5.61 23.14
C ILE A 508 9.66 7.09 22.87
N THR A 509 8.97 7.38 21.77
CA THR A 509 8.61 8.77 21.36
C THR A 509 7.13 9.08 21.51
N SER A 510 6.29 8.06 21.57
CA SER A 510 4.86 8.19 21.86
C SER A 510 4.65 8.87 23.21
N ASP A 511 3.56 9.64 23.30
CA ASP A 511 3.15 10.31 24.54
C ASP A 511 2.73 9.28 25.59
N ILE A 512 3.27 9.41 26.81
CA ILE A 512 3.07 8.47 27.91
C ILE A 512 2.51 9.24 29.10
N GLU A 513 1.36 8.80 29.60
CA GLU A 513 0.74 9.42 30.77
C GLU A 513 1.43 8.96 32.06
N PRO A 514 1.94 9.88 32.91
CA PRO A 514 2.59 9.55 34.17
C PRO A 514 1.55 9.23 35.25
N ASN A 515 0.90 8.07 35.15
CA ASN A 515 -0.09 7.58 36.12
C ASN A 515 0.29 6.19 36.67
N PRO A 516 -0.23 5.78 37.85
CA PRO A 516 0.15 4.49 38.45
C PRO A 516 -0.10 3.26 37.56
N SER A 517 -1.06 3.34 36.63
CA SER A 517 -1.39 2.22 35.75
C SER A 517 -0.32 1.95 34.68
N ILE A 518 0.60 2.89 34.45
CA ILE A 518 1.72 2.71 33.52
C ILE A 518 2.61 1.52 33.89
N ALA A 519 2.59 1.12 35.17
CA ALA A 519 3.17 -0.12 35.69
C ALA A 519 2.79 -1.37 34.86
N LEU A 520 1.62 -1.32 34.21
CA LEU A 520 1.06 -2.41 33.41
C LEU A 520 0.98 -2.09 31.91
N GLY A 521 1.61 -1.00 31.43
CA GLY A 521 1.69 -0.64 30.02
C GLY A 521 0.34 -0.22 29.41
N THR A 522 -0.34 0.73 30.06
CA THR A 522 -1.64 1.27 29.62
C THR A 522 -1.53 2.30 28.49
N SER A 523 -0.38 2.95 28.32
CA SER A 523 -0.09 3.84 27.19
C SER A 523 0.25 3.06 25.93
N GLU A 524 -0.25 3.52 24.78
CA GLU A 524 -0.10 2.83 23.51
C GLU A 524 1.20 3.21 22.78
N VAL A 525 1.87 2.20 22.22
CA VAL A 525 3.10 2.37 21.44
C VAL A 525 3.02 1.55 20.16
N THR A 526 3.85 1.88 19.17
CA THR A 526 3.97 1.07 17.96
C THR A 526 4.92 -0.13 18.17
N PRO A 527 4.76 -1.24 17.42
CA PRO A 527 5.72 -2.33 17.46
C PRO A 527 7.16 -1.91 17.13
N LEU A 528 7.35 -0.99 16.19
CA LEU A 528 8.66 -0.44 15.87
C LEU A 528 9.29 0.27 17.07
N GLU A 529 8.56 1.19 17.72
CA GLU A 529 9.05 1.92 18.89
C GLU A 529 9.40 0.99 20.05
N LEU A 530 8.50 0.07 20.41
CA LEU A 530 8.74 -0.83 21.52
C LEU A 530 9.93 -1.76 21.25
N THR A 531 10.06 -2.25 20.02
CA THR A 531 11.20 -3.11 19.64
C THR A 531 12.51 -2.32 19.67
N ALA A 532 12.50 -1.09 19.17
CA ALA A 532 13.66 -0.20 19.19
C ALA A 532 14.13 0.10 20.63
N ALA A 533 13.18 0.30 21.56
CA ALA A 533 13.48 0.56 22.96
C ALA A 533 14.06 -0.65 23.71
N TYR A 534 14.09 -1.83 23.11
CA TYR A 534 14.78 -3.01 23.67
C TYR A 534 16.22 -3.16 23.16
N VAL A 535 16.58 -2.48 22.07
CA VAL A 535 17.91 -2.58 21.47
C VAL A 535 19.03 -2.18 22.43
N PRO A 536 18.90 -1.16 23.31
CA PRO A 536 19.96 -0.81 24.26
C PRO A 536 20.32 -1.97 25.21
N PHE A 537 19.36 -2.84 25.56
CA PHE A 537 19.65 -4.04 26.34
C PHE A 537 20.52 -5.04 25.55
N ALA A 538 20.35 -5.11 24.23
CA ALA A 538 21.02 -6.05 23.35
C ALA A 538 22.40 -5.58 22.87
N ASN A 539 22.66 -4.27 22.83
CA ASN A 539 23.88 -3.68 22.26
C ASN A 539 24.87 -3.10 23.29
N GLY A 540 24.66 -3.40 24.58
CA GLY A 540 25.54 -2.90 25.66
C GLY A 540 25.21 -1.49 26.14
N GLY A 541 23.96 -1.05 26.02
CA GLY A 541 23.45 0.17 26.64
C GLY A 541 23.45 1.41 25.76
N HIS A 542 23.60 1.26 24.44
CA HIS A 542 23.61 2.38 23.50
C HIS A 542 22.20 2.64 22.94
N GLY A 543 21.71 3.86 23.08
CA GLY A 543 20.47 4.31 22.47
C GLY A 543 20.60 4.37 20.95
N ILE A 544 19.53 4.02 20.25
CA ILE A 544 19.47 4.00 18.78
C ILE A 544 18.31 4.85 18.26
N LEU A 545 18.41 5.25 16.98
CA LEU A 545 17.28 5.80 16.23
C LEU A 545 16.95 4.82 15.10
N PRO A 546 15.81 4.11 15.13
CA PRO A 546 15.53 3.08 14.16
C PRO A 546 15.42 3.65 12.75
N TYR A 547 15.96 2.94 11.76
CA TYR A 547 15.96 3.41 10.37
C TYR A 547 15.88 2.28 9.37
N VAL A 548 15.24 2.58 8.24
CA VAL A 548 15.12 1.65 7.11
C VAL A 548 15.82 2.17 5.85
N ILE A 549 15.93 3.50 5.67
CA ILE A 549 16.61 4.11 4.52
C ILE A 549 18.08 4.35 4.88
N ASN A 550 18.99 3.70 4.14
CA ASN A 550 20.42 3.91 4.27
C ASN A 550 20.91 5.01 3.32
N SER A 551 20.51 4.93 2.05
CA SER A 551 20.83 5.93 1.02
C SER A 551 19.71 6.07 0.00
N ILE A 552 19.62 7.26 -0.58
CA ILE A 552 18.79 7.54 -1.75
C ILE A 552 19.72 8.06 -2.82
N ARG A 553 19.71 7.44 -3.99
CA ARG A 553 20.55 7.81 -5.13
C ARG A 553 19.75 7.83 -6.41
N THR A 554 20.25 8.57 -7.37
CA THR A 554 19.74 8.57 -8.73
C THR A 554 20.27 7.35 -9.48
N ARG A 555 19.70 7.06 -10.65
CA ARG A 555 20.16 5.95 -11.49
C ARG A 555 21.59 6.13 -12.01
N ASP A 556 22.01 7.36 -12.26
CA ASP A 556 23.38 7.73 -12.63
C ASP A 556 24.37 7.66 -11.46
N GLY A 557 23.91 7.27 -10.26
CA GLY A 557 24.76 7.04 -9.09
C GLY A 557 24.98 8.27 -8.21
N LYS A 558 24.34 9.41 -8.51
CA LYS A 558 24.40 10.59 -7.65
C LYS A 558 23.64 10.33 -6.36
N VAL A 559 24.34 10.40 -5.23
CA VAL A 559 23.74 10.28 -3.90
C VAL A 559 22.96 11.56 -3.59
N LEU A 560 21.66 11.41 -3.32
CA LEU A 560 20.75 12.48 -2.90
C LEU A 560 20.62 12.54 -1.38
N TYR A 561 20.72 11.38 -0.72
CA TYR A 561 20.72 11.26 0.73
C TYR A 561 21.60 10.08 1.14
N GLN A 562 22.35 10.24 2.22
CA GLN A 562 23.10 9.20 2.89
C GLN A 562 22.88 9.36 4.39
N ARG A 563 22.50 8.28 5.07
CA ARG A 563 22.35 8.32 6.52
C ARG A 563 23.70 8.56 7.19
N SER A 564 23.69 9.41 8.22
CA SER A 564 24.82 9.66 9.12
C SER A 564 24.36 9.64 10.59
N GLY A 565 25.15 9.03 11.47
CA GLY A 565 24.92 9.01 12.93
C GLY A 565 24.37 7.68 13.47
N SER A 566 24.65 7.40 14.75
CA SER A 566 24.37 6.11 15.42
C SER A 566 23.32 6.16 16.54
N GLY A 567 22.78 7.35 16.87
CA GLY A 567 21.79 7.54 17.94
C GLY A 567 22.29 8.47 19.05
N PRO A 568 21.57 8.58 20.18
CA PRO A 568 21.90 9.48 21.28
C PRO A 568 23.15 9.12 22.11
N GLY A 569 23.78 7.95 21.87
CA GLY A 569 24.95 7.49 22.63
C GLY A 569 24.57 6.54 23.77
N GLN A 570 25.38 6.50 24.85
CA GLN A 570 25.11 5.64 26.01
C GLN A 570 23.84 6.10 26.74
N VAL A 571 22.90 5.19 26.97
CA VAL A 571 21.64 5.44 27.70
C VAL A 571 21.45 4.54 28.92
N LEU A 572 22.25 3.47 29.04
CA LEU A 572 22.34 2.59 30.20
C LEU A 572 23.80 2.42 30.61
N ASP A 573 24.13 2.29 31.88
CA ASP A 573 25.46 1.85 32.29
C ASP A 573 25.64 0.32 32.20
N ALA A 574 26.86 -0.16 32.41
CA ALA A 574 27.18 -1.58 32.29
C ALA A 574 26.51 -2.45 33.39
N ALA A 575 26.24 -1.88 34.57
CA ALA A 575 25.57 -2.57 35.66
C ALA A 575 24.08 -2.73 35.35
N GLU A 576 23.40 -1.65 34.93
CA GLU A 576 22.01 -1.68 34.48
C GLU A 576 21.80 -2.71 33.36
N VAL A 577 22.72 -2.77 32.38
CA VAL A 577 22.66 -3.76 31.29
C VAL A 577 22.78 -5.19 31.85
N GLY A 578 23.73 -5.45 32.75
CA GLY A 578 23.92 -6.78 33.35
C GLY A 578 22.71 -7.22 34.17
N GLU A 579 22.19 -6.33 35.02
CA GLU A 579 21.04 -6.57 35.89
C GLU A 579 19.76 -6.82 35.09
N MET A 580 19.46 -5.96 34.11
CA MET A 580 18.28 -6.13 33.25
C MET A 580 18.38 -7.39 32.39
N ASN A 581 19.53 -7.67 31.80
CA ASN A 581 19.70 -8.86 30.96
C ASN A 581 19.61 -10.15 31.76
N TYR A 582 20.10 -10.18 33.00
CA TYR A 582 19.91 -11.30 33.91
C TYR A 582 18.42 -11.56 34.19
N MET A 583 17.66 -10.52 34.55
CA MET A 583 16.23 -10.68 34.82
C MET A 583 15.42 -11.04 33.56
N LEU A 584 15.73 -10.44 32.41
CA LEU A 584 15.04 -10.70 31.13
C LEU A 584 15.38 -12.07 30.53
N ALA A 585 16.60 -12.58 30.76
CA ALA A 585 16.95 -13.96 30.40
C ALA A 585 16.10 -14.97 31.17
N LYS A 586 15.84 -14.72 32.46
CA LYS A 586 14.96 -15.55 33.31
C LYS A 586 13.51 -15.57 32.84
N VAL A 587 13.01 -14.49 32.23
CA VAL A 587 11.68 -14.51 31.60
C VAL A 587 11.59 -15.61 30.53
N VAL A 588 12.68 -15.85 29.79
CA VAL A 588 12.74 -16.83 28.69
C VAL A 588 13.11 -18.22 29.20
N SER A 589 14.01 -18.37 30.18
CA SER A 589 14.45 -19.68 30.66
C SER A 589 13.46 -20.37 31.60
N GLU A 590 12.81 -19.61 32.49
CA GLU A 590 11.96 -20.15 33.56
C GLU A 590 10.57 -19.49 33.64
N GLY A 591 10.43 -18.26 33.15
CA GLY A 591 9.24 -17.45 33.32
C GLY A 591 8.21 -17.51 32.19
N THR A 592 7.48 -16.40 32.06
CA THR A 592 6.34 -16.27 31.12
C THR A 592 6.69 -16.42 29.63
N GLY A 593 7.96 -16.26 29.27
CA GLY A 593 8.48 -16.29 27.89
C GLY A 593 9.02 -17.64 27.43
N LYS A 594 8.84 -18.73 28.19
CA LYS A 594 9.43 -20.04 27.92
C LYS A 594 9.25 -20.58 26.49
N ALA A 595 8.12 -20.26 25.85
CA ALA A 595 7.87 -20.65 24.46
C ALA A 595 8.85 -20.02 23.45
N ALA A 596 9.51 -18.91 23.80
CA ALA A 596 10.50 -18.22 22.99
C ALA A 596 11.93 -18.78 23.16
N GLN A 597 12.15 -19.73 24.08
CA GLN A 597 13.49 -20.25 24.37
C GLN A 597 14.13 -20.87 23.12
N LEU A 598 15.30 -20.36 22.75
CA LEU A 598 16.17 -20.88 21.69
C LEU A 598 17.03 -22.02 22.24
N LYS A 599 17.39 -22.98 21.39
CA LYS A 599 18.20 -24.14 21.81
C LYS A 599 19.67 -23.79 22.04
N THR A 600 20.22 -22.93 21.17
CA THR A 600 21.68 -22.74 21.08
C THR A 600 22.11 -21.33 21.48
N TRP A 601 21.33 -20.30 21.15
CA TRP A 601 21.69 -18.91 21.40
C TRP A 601 21.07 -18.41 22.71
N PRO A 602 21.85 -17.80 23.61
CA PRO A 602 21.32 -17.06 24.74
C PRO A 602 20.34 -15.98 24.27
N ALA A 603 19.18 -15.92 24.92
CA ALA A 603 18.11 -15.00 24.58
C ALA A 603 17.46 -14.42 25.84
N ALA A 604 17.03 -13.18 25.73
CA ALA A 604 16.29 -12.46 26.76
C ALA A 604 15.08 -11.78 26.13
N GLY A 605 14.06 -11.49 26.94
CA GLY A 605 12.88 -10.81 26.41
C GLY A 605 11.76 -10.67 27.42
N LYS A 606 10.64 -10.14 26.96
CA LYS A 606 9.46 -9.92 27.78
C LYS A 606 8.18 -10.20 27.02
N THR A 607 7.25 -10.86 27.72
CA THR A 607 5.87 -11.03 27.29
C THR A 607 5.03 -9.79 27.67
N GLY A 608 4.12 -9.42 26.78
CA GLY A 608 3.08 -8.42 27.02
C GLY A 608 1.71 -8.98 26.72
N THR A 609 0.73 -8.66 27.56
CA THR A 609 -0.68 -8.99 27.34
C THR A 609 -1.51 -7.83 27.88
N SER A 610 -2.38 -7.28 27.06
CA SER A 610 -3.38 -6.27 27.47
C SER A 610 -4.44 -6.90 28.39
N GLN A 611 -5.01 -6.11 29.30
CA GLN A 611 -5.97 -6.64 30.30
C GLN A 611 -7.22 -7.29 29.69
N SER A 612 -7.66 -6.82 28.51
CA SER A 612 -8.82 -7.37 27.81
C SER A 612 -8.48 -8.44 26.77
N TYR A 613 -7.23 -8.95 26.73
CA TYR A 613 -6.75 -9.89 25.71
C TYR A 613 -6.99 -9.43 24.26
N LYS A 614 -6.92 -8.12 24.02
CA LYS A 614 -7.02 -7.55 22.67
C LYS A 614 -5.68 -7.64 21.94
N ASP A 615 -4.63 -7.34 22.69
CA ASP A 615 -3.23 -7.31 22.25
C ASP A 615 -2.37 -8.26 23.05
N ALA A 616 -1.50 -8.99 22.35
CA ALA A 616 -0.45 -9.81 22.92
C ALA A 616 0.88 -9.57 22.20
N TRP A 617 1.96 -9.56 22.98
CA TRP A 617 3.28 -9.13 22.56
C TRP A 617 4.37 -10.08 23.05
N PHE A 618 5.41 -10.21 22.25
CA PHE A 618 6.70 -10.69 22.72
C PHE A 618 7.78 -9.83 22.10
N VAL A 619 8.63 -9.23 22.93
CA VAL A 619 9.81 -8.49 22.48
C VAL A 619 11.02 -9.14 23.13
N GLY A 620 11.96 -9.57 22.31
CA GLY A 620 13.14 -10.30 22.78
C GLY A 620 14.33 -10.10 21.86
N PHE A 621 15.50 -10.46 22.36
CA PHE A 621 16.76 -10.23 21.70
C PHE A 621 17.79 -11.31 22.02
N THR A 622 18.75 -11.43 21.12
CA THR A 622 20.06 -12.02 21.35
C THR A 622 21.11 -10.90 21.30
N ALA A 623 22.40 -11.22 21.41
CA ALA A 623 23.46 -10.24 21.20
C ALA A 623 23.53 -9.69 19.75
N ASN A 624 22.89 -10.35 18.79
CA ASN A 624 22.98 -10.00 17.37
C ASN A 624 21.73 -9.26 16.83
N LEU A 625 20.55 -9.59 17.35
CA LEU A 625 19.29 -9.11 16.77
C LEU A 625 18.21 -8.97 17.85
N THR A 626 17.49 -7.85 17.80
CA THR A 626 16.29 -7.60 18.60
C THR A 626 15.08 -7.74 17.71
N ALA A 627 14.06 -8.48 18.15
CA ALA A 627 12.82 -8.63 17.41
C ALA A 627 11.60 -8.50 18.34
N GLY A 628 10.57 -7.81 17.84
CA GLY A 628 9.29 -7.65 18.51
C GLY A 628 8.16 -8.16 17.63
N VAL A 629 7.24 -8.90 18.26
CA VAL A 629 6.05 -9.45 17.62
C VAL A 629 4.82 -8.98 18.37
N TRP A 630 3.87 -8.42 17.63
CA TRP A 630 2.52 -8.12 18.07
C TRP A 630 1.52 -9.05 17.39
N VAL A 631 0.45 -9.39 18.10
CA VAL A 631 -0.73 -10.03 17.53
C VAL A 631 -2.01 -9.43 18.12
N GLY A 632 -3.05 -9.33 17.30
CA GLY A 632 -4.35 -8.80 17.71
C GLY A 632 -5.36 -8.70 16.57
N ASN A 633 -6.42 -7.92 16.81
CA ASN A 633 -7.50 -7.68 15.85
C ASN A 633 -7.72 -6.17 15.63
N ASP A 634 -7.91 -5.75 14.38
CA ASP A 634 -8.11 -4.33 14.03
C ASP A 634 -9.44 -3.76 14.49
N ASP A 635 -10.47 -4.60 14.54
CA ASP A 635 -11.81 -4.27 15.03
C ASP A 635 -11.88 -4.17 16.57
N GLY A 636 -10.76 -4.37 17.26
CA GLY A 636 -10.68 -4.37 18.73
C GLY A 636 -11.35 -5.60 19.38
N ALA A 637 -11.75 -6.60 18.59
CA ALA A 637 -12.32 -7.83 19.10
C ALA A 637 -11.32 -8.58 19.98
N VAL A 638 -11.78 -9.06 21.13
CA VAL A 638 -10.97 -9.84 22.07
C VAL A 638 -10.51 -11.15 21.44
N THR A 639 -9.29 -11.56 21.77
CA THR A 639 -8.76 -12.88 21.38
C THR A 639 -9.26 -13.97 22.33
N LYS A 640 -9.09 -15.24 21.96
CA LYS A 640 -9.38 -16.40 22.83
C LYS A 640 -8.25 -16.62 23.85
N LYS A 641 -8.03 -15.62 24.70
CA LYS A 641 -6.93 -15.56 25.68
C LYS A 641 -5.56 -15.77 25.01
N ALA A 642 -5.27 -14.99 23.98
CA ALA A 642 -3.92 -14.90 23.46
C ALA A 642 -3.06 -14.13 24.48
N THR A 643 -1.90 -14.67 24.81
CA THR A 643 -0.93 -14.05 25.72
C THR A 643 0.41 -13.90 25.01
N GLY A 644 1.30 -13.06 25.54
CA GLY A 644 2.63 -12.86 24.96
C GLY A 644 3.45 -14.15 24.81
N GLY A 645 3.32 -15.08 25.76
CA GLY A 645 3.97 -16.41 25.73
C GLY A 645 3.32 -17.43 24.78
N SER A 646 2.31 -17.04 24.00
CA SER A 646 1.60 -17.90 23.06
C SER A 646 2.01 -17.62 21.61
N VAL A 647 1.10 -17.10 20.78
CA VAL A 647 1.32 -16.81 19.35
C VAL A 647 2.54 -15.88 19.12
N PRO A 648 2.74 -14.77 19.84
CA PRO A 648 3.89 -13.88 19.60
C PRO A 648 5.24 -14.54 19.86
N ALA A 649 5.39 -15.24 20.99
CA ALA A 649 6.62 -15.96 21.33
C ALA A 649 6.95 -17.08 20.33
N LEU A 650 5.93 -17.79 19.80
CA LEU A 650 6.12 -18.81 18.78
C LEU A 650 6.57 -18.22 17.44
N ILE A 651 5.98 -17.10 17.01
CA ILE A 651 6.42 -16.37 15.80
C ILE A 651 7.87 -15.90 15.99
N TRP A 652 8.16 -15.28 17.14
CA TRP A 652 9.49 -14.78 17.46
C TRP A 652 10.53 -15.89 17.40
N LYS A 653 10.24 -17.03 18.02
CA LYS A 653 11.14 -18.20 18.01
C LYS A 653 11.37 -18.72 16.59
N ALA A 654 10.30 -18.94 15.83
CA ALA A 654 10.40 -19.45 14.46
C ALA A 654 11.23 -18.53 13.56
N PHE A 655 11.11 -17.21 13.73
CA PHE A 655 11.95 -16.23 13.04
C PHE A 655 13.40 -16.27 13.52
N MET A 656 13.62 -16.19 14.84
CA MET A 656 14.97 -16.07 15.41
C MET A 656 15.81 -17.32 15.20
N GLU A 657 15.23 -18.52 15.25
CA GLU A 657 15.94 -19.78 14.93
C GLU A 657 16.49 -19.77 13.49
N LYS A 658 15.73 -19.21 12.54
CA LYS A 658 16.18 -19.06 11.15
C LYS A 658 17.15 -17.90 10.96
N ALA A 659 16.92 -16.77 11.63
CA ALA A 659 17.81 -15.62 11.58
C ALA A 659 19.21 -15.92 12.13
N HIS A 660 19.33 -16.88 13.05
CA HIS A 660 20.61 -17.27 13.67
C HIS A 660 21.26 -18.50 13.04
N GLU A 661 20.63 -19.12 12.03
CA GLU A 661 21.20 -20.30 11.36
C GLU A 661 22.59 -19.95 10.77
N GLY A 662 23.63 -20.62 11.26
CA GLY A 662 25.02 -20.37 10.86
C GLY A 662 25.77 -19.32 11.68
N LEU A 663 25.13 -18.62 12.63
CA LEU A 663 25.82 -17.67 13.52
C LEU A 663 26.36 -18.36 14.78
N PRO A 664 27.59 -18.04 15.23
CA PRO A 664 28.11 -18.56 16.48
C PRO A 664 27.30 -18.00 17.67
N PRO A 665 27.03 -18.82 18.71
CA PRO A 665 26.41 -18.34 19.94
C PRO A 665 27.27 -17.26 20.62
N GLN A 666 26.65 -16.14 20.97
CA GLN A 666 27.26 -15.04 21.71
C GLN A 666 26.53 -14.84 23.04
N PRO A 667 27.25 -14.56 24.15
CA PRO A 667 26.60 -14.22 25.41
C PRO A 667 25.83 -12.90 25.29
N LEU A 668 24.78 -12.73 26.10
CA LEU A 668 24.14 -11.44 26.25
C LEU A 668 25.14 -10.43 26.86
N PRO A 669 25.08 -9.14 26.51
CA PRO A 669 25.98 -8.14 27.07
C PRO A 669 25.67 -7.88 28.54
N GLY A 670 26.68 -7.40 29.27
CA GLY A 670 26.60 -7.19 30.71
C GLY A 670 26.74 -8.50 31.50
N GLN A 671 27.17 -8.38 32.76
CA GLN A 671 27.27 -9.50 33.68
C GLN A 671 26.63 -9.11 35.01
N TYR A 672 25.84 -10.01 35.57
CA TYR A 672 25.33 -9.90 36.93
C TYR A 672 25.61 -11.21 37.64
N THR A 673 26.21 -11.11 38.83
CA THR A 673 26.40 -12.26 39.72
C THR A 673 25.41 -12.10 40.86
N PRO A 674 24.38 -12.97 40.96
CA PRO A 674 23.46 -12.88 42.08
C PRO A 674 24.19 -13.10 43.40
N ALA A 675 23.73 -12.43 44.44
CA ALA A 675 24.19 -12.72 45.79
C ALA A 675 23.95 -14.21 46.10
N PRO A 676 24.86 -14.88 46.83
CA PRO A 676 24.63 -16.27 47.24
C PRO A 676 23.30 -16.35 47.98
N GLU A 677 22.42 -17.27 47.56
CA GLU A 677 21.17 -17.52 48.24
C GLU A 677 21.48 -17.86 49.71
N ASN A 678 21.15 -16.94 50.62
CA ASN A 678 21.31 -17.16 52.04
C ASN A 678 19.93 -17.49 52.63
N PRO A 679 19.55 -18.78 52.70
CA PRO A 679 18.23 -19.19 53.18
C PRO A 679 17.94 -18.79 54.64
N GLU A 680 18.94 -18.38 55.42
CA GLU A 680 18.80 -17.94 56.81
C GLU A 680 18.55 -16.43 56.98
N ALA A 681 18.70 -15.62 55.92
CA ALA A 681 18.50 -14.16 56.00
C ALA A 681 17.01 -13.73 55.92
N VAL A 682 16.09 -14.68 55.69
CA VAL A 682 14.64 -14.46 55.79
C VAL A 682 14.20 -14.68 57.24
N GLY A 683 14.81 -13.93 58.17
CA GLY A 683 14.33 -13.81 59.54
C GLY A 683 13.24 -12.74 59.64
N ASP A 684 12.34 -12.87 60.63
CA ASP A 684 11.13 -12.07 60.86
C ASP A 684 11.33 -10.53 61.01
N ASP A 685 12.56 -10.02 60.91
CA ASP A 685 12.92 -8.61 61.08
C ASP A 685 13.22 -7.91 59.74
N LEU A 686 12.27 -7.90 58.80
CA LEU A 686 12.36 -7.03 57.62
C LEU A 686 11.76 -5.64 57.94
N PRO A 687 12.55 -4.53 57.89
CA PRO A 687 12.11 -3.20 58.30
C PRO A 687 10.85 -2.66 57.61
N TRP A 688 10.57 -3.12 56.38
CA TRP A 688 9.41 -2.71 55.57
C TRP A 688 8.11 -3.47 55.88
N LEU A 689 8.10 -4.45 56.79
CA LEU A 689 6.87 -5.12 57.25
C LEU A 689 6.03 -4.21 58.16
N ASN A 690 6.62 -3.18 58.78
CA ASN A 690 6.01 -2.40 59.85
C ASN A 690 5.54 -0.98 59.45
N ASP A 691 5.56 -0.62 58.16
CA ASP A 691 5.13 0.71 57.68
C ASP A 691 3.63 1.01 57.90
N GLY A 692 2.85 0.04 58.38
CA GLY A 692 1.46 0.21 58.78
C GLY A 692 1.23 0.70 60.21
N GLN A 693 2.21 0.61 61.12
CA GLN A 693 1.98 0.86 62.56
C GLN A 693 2.85 1.97 63.20
N GLN A 694 3.87 2.51 62.52
CA GLN A 694 4.72 3.56 63.09
C GLN A 694 4.18 5.00 62.95
N ARG A 695 2.98 5.21 62.39
CA ARG A 695 2.37 6.55 62.32
C ARG A 695 1.66 7.02 63.60
N GLU A 696 1.52 6.17 64.63
CA GLU A 696 0.85 6.57 65.89
C GLU A 696 1.80 6.85 67.07
N ALA A 697 3.12 6.60 66.94
CA ALA A 697 4.08 6.78 68.04
C ALA A 697 4.93 8.07 67.97
N ALA A 698 4.77 8.91 66.94
CA ALA A 698 5.58 10.13 66.76
C ALA A 698 4.91 11.43 67.27
N VAL A 699 3.84 11.34 68.07
CA VAL A 699 3.24 12.50 68.75
C VAL A 699 3.59 12.47 70.23
N GLN A 700 4.86 12.74 70.56
CA GLN A 700 5.29 13.31 71.86
C GLN A 700 6.82 13.41 71.95
N ALA A 701 7.37 14.58 71.61
CA ALA A 701 8.65 15.09 72.13
C ALA A 701 8.71 16.62 71.92
N PRO A 702 9.47 17.36 72.77
CA PRO A 702 9.07 18.70 73.22
C PRO A 702 9.52 19.86 72.31
N ALA A 703 8.77 20.96 72.43
CA ALA A 703 9.01 22.22 71.74
C ALA A 703 10.35 22.86 72.12
N GLN A 704 11.08 23.32 71.11
CA GLN A 704 12.18 24.29 71.22
C GLN A 704 11.71 25.61 70.59
N PRO A 705 11.95 26.78 71.22
CA PRO A 705 11.39 28.05 70.79
C PRO A 705 12.12 28.65 69.58
N VAL A 706 11.34 29.22 68.67
CA VAL A 706 11.76 29.94 67.46
C VAL A 706 12.18 31.38 67.83
N PRO A 707 13.31 31.93 67.34
CA PRO A 707 13.60 33.35 67.49
C PRO A 707 12.75 34.22 66.56
N GLN A 708 12.37 35.40 67.08
CA GLN A 708 11.45 36.36 66.49
C GLN A 708 11.87 36.92 65.12
N VAL A 709 10.84 37.09 64.30
CA VAL A 709 10.80 37.71 62.97
C VAL A 709 11.08 39.22 63.08
N TYR A 710 12.03 39.73 62.29
CA TYR A 710 12.12 41.16 62.00
C TYR A 710 11.14 41.55 60.89
N ASP A 711 10.33 42.56 61.18
CA ASP A 711 9.44 43.26 60.28
C ASP A 711 10.16 43.78 59.02
N MET A 712 9.63 43.47 57.84
CA MET A 712 9.76 44.34 56.66
C MET A 712 8.42 44.48 55.94
N GLN A 713 8.03 45.73 55.77
CA GLN A 713 6.77 46.25 55.23
C GLN A 713 6.47 45.80 53.79
N PRO A 714 5.19 45.82 53.38
CA PRO A 714 4.77 45.43 52.04
C PRO A 714 5.16 46.49 51.00
N VAL A 715 5.91 46.07 49.97
CA VAL A 715 6.22 46.89 48.80
C VAL A 715 5.13 46.68 47.74
N GLU A 716 4.43 47.77 47.39
CA GLU A 716 3.48 47.83 46.28
C GLU A 716 4.13 47.62 44.90
N PRO A 717 3.37 47.17 43.89
CA PRO A 717 3.89 46.54 42.69
C PRO A 717 4.44 47.54 41.67
N GLN A 718 5.66 47.31 41.17
CA GLN A 718 6.15 48.01 39.99
C GLN A 718 5.67 47.33 38.69
N PRO A 719 5.19 48.10 37.68
CA PRO A 719 4.72 47.54 36.42
C PRO A 719 5.89 46.97 35.60
N ARG A 720 5.83 45.68 35.28
CA ARG A 720 6.74 45.05 34.32
C ARG A 720 6.56 45.69 32.95
N ARG A 721 7.60 46.38 32.48
CA ARG A 721 7.74 46.80 31.08
C ARG A 721 7.64 45.57 30.18
N LEU A 722 6.61 45.53 29.34
CA LEU A 722 6.43 44.58 28.25
C LEU A 722 7.65 44.65 27.32
N ARG A 723 8.41 43.55 27.23
CA ARG A 723 9.38 43.37 26.15
C ARG A 723 8.61 43.25 24.83
N ALA A 724 9.00 44.07 23.86
CA ALA A 724 8.43 44.11 22.54
C ALA A 724 8.48 42.74 21.82
N PRO A 725 7.48 42.41 20.99
CA PRO A 725 7.47 41.18 20.20
C PRO A 725 8.57 41.22 19.13
N GLY A 726 9.22 40.06 18.95
CA GLY A 726 10.30 39.87 17.99
C GLY A 726 9.92 40.19 16.54
N PHE A 727 10.93 40.69 15.84
CA PHE A 727 11.04 41.10 14.44
C PHE A 727 10.31 40.23 13.39
N LEU A 728 10.05 38.94 13.67
CA LEU A 728 9.39 38.01 12.74
C LEU A 728 7.88 38.22 12.58
N ARG A 729 7.21 38.93 13.49
CA ARG A 729 5.76 39.21 13.38
C ARG A 729 5.42 40.41 12.48
N ARG A 730 6.44 41.07 11.88
CA ARG A 730 6.30 42.20 10.95
C ARG A 730 6.43 41.83 9.46
N ILE A 731 6.82 40.60 9.14
CA ILE A 731 7.04 40.16 7.74
C ILE A 731 5.89 39.28 7.22
N PHE A 732 5.14 38.63 8.11
CA PHE A 732 3.97 37.81 7.73
C PHE A 732 2.82 38.10 8.69
N GLY A 733 1.94 39.03 8.30
CA GLY A 733 0.71 39.36 9.03
C GLY A 733 -0.49 38.67 8.40
N GLY A 734 -1.29 37.98 9.22
CA GLY A 734 -2.57 37.35 8.88
C GLY A 734 -2.66 35.92 9.36
#